data_AF-A0A562CM60-F1
#
_entry.id   AF-A0A562CM60-F1
#
_cell.length_a   1.000
_cell.length_b   1.000
_cell.length_c   1.000
_cell.angle_alpha   90.00
_cell.angle_beta   90.00
_cell.angle_gamma   90.00
#
_symmetry.space_group_name_H-M   'P 1'
#
loop_
_entity.id
_entity.type
_entity.pdbx_description
1 polymer ?
#
loop_
_entity_poly.entity_id
_entity_poly.type
_entity_poly.pdbx_seq_one_letter_code
_entity_poly.pdbx_strand_id
1 'polypeptide(L)'
;MNIHDALRPSRHQVFRVWRRLTTALPAGRLRAFGDRSDQINAVIVINLKRQPARWRLLIREVGRFRTADGAPMSTMTRRLSAVDARDGRAVAATADVDVTYRVGDQLYVQPDARLADSFEPNEPVRMTRQEVAVARSHIEVWKTIAAGADDHVLVLEDDVWFRPGARAAIDNGWRDAVSHSAGRQGPQLLYLSYAVADPDVQHHKVTRSVFRPKRGLWFLSGYVLSRSGAAELLRAMPVVGPVDLWINYQLDNLDAFALATPALAQRNDVVSSNAYSILPYLARAGIVDAERELTHPGVPRTGPVLGWSCGGEVEGLAMALSMLGLRVRAFDGDEQPLNPQDLRQALQTFDALVDAPLDPTTLSLISADETAVVVVEQDAAVPSDLSPAHLGPQRAVVIESAASTAWPPICRLLGVDVPADPYPAGVPRAFGIFRDARPEARVRAPWGASADVGVSVGKVIQSSTAATFRADIRQGREVGGQQPKRAALDRDDTPWVLPPSSDWRPLLHTGNAPPPAGSPRIDASMNQPTPALTALAETFPGNLASFSRTNVRHHPDGLHLQLELENRGHRPYRSGAVASTDWFTHGRFEASIRPAPGPGVVTGFFLHRATPRQEIDIEFIGSHPTRMLTNVYFNPGDDGTASSYGYRGSPCWVELGFDTTAEFHTYGIDWRPGCISWLVNGTVVHQRASWDPTPIPYLPMRLHANVWAPRSHELAGRLGDRDLPVAAVIENLRVTA
;
A
#
# COMPACT_ATOMS: atom_id res chain seq x y z
N MET A 1 10.92 1.71 -16.70
CA MET A 1 10.95 3.03 -16.04
C MET A 1 12.20 3.76 -16.54
N ASN A 2 12.10 4.97 -17.12
CA ASN A 2 13.20 5.61 -17.85
C ASN A 2 13.69 6.89 -17.12
N ILE A 3 15.00 7.04 -16.98
CA ILE A 3 15.77 7.99 -16.13
C ILE A 3 15.71 9.48 -16.61
N HIS A 4 14.55 10.01 -17.00
CA HIS A 4 14.48 11.39 -17.55
C HIS A 4 13.38 12.30 -16.96
N ASP A 5 13.21 12.26 -15.64
CA ASP A 5 12.07 12.88 -14.96
C ASP A 5 12.28 14.25 -14.30
N ALA A 6 13.26 15.05 -14.75
CA ALA A 6 13.45 16.41 -14.23
C ALA A 6 12.92 17.56 -15.12
N LEU A 7 12.33 17.30 -16.31
CA LEU A 7 11.91 18.36 -17.26
C LEU A 7 10.61 18.01 -18.02
N ARG A 8 9.47 17.86 -17.33
CA ARG A 8 8.23 17.26 -17.91
C ARG A 8 7.19 18.19 -18.57
N PRO A 9 6.85 19.41 -18.08
CA PRO A 9 5.73 20.17 -18.65
C PRO A 9 5.96 20.64 -20.11
N SER A 10 7.18 21.10 -20.41
CA SER A 10 7.55 21.65 -21.72
C SER A 10 7.63 20.57 -22.81
N ARG A 11 8.17 19.37 -22.49
CA ARG A 11 8.29 18.26 -23.46
C ARG A 11 6.94 17.69 -23.91
N HIS A 12 5.95 17.63 -23.01
CA HIS A 12 4.61 17.12 -23.34
C HIS A 12 3.87 18.06 -24.29
N GLN A 13 3.96 19.37 -24.06
CA GLN A 13 3.36 20.37 -24.96
C GLN A 13 4.06 20.40 -26.32
N VAL A 14 5.39 20.35 -26.34
CA VAL A 14 6.17 20.27 -27.59
C VAL A 14 5.81 19.01 -28.38
N PHE A 15 5.72 17.85 -27.72
CA PHE A 15 5.29 16.61 -28.38
C PHE A 15 3.87 16.73 -28.94
N ARG A 16 2.91 17.28 -28.17
CA ARG A 16 1.53 17.50 -28.63
C ARG A 16 1.45 18.39 -29.86
N VAL A 17 2.17 19.51 -29.86
CA VAL A 17 2.20 20.46 -30.98
C VAL A 17 2.84 19.81 -32.20
N TRP A 18 4.02 19.20 -32.04
CA TRP A 18 4.70 18.47 -33.12
C TRP A 18 3.84 17.37 -33.71
N ARG A 19 3.12 16.60 -32.87
CA ARG A 19 2.18 15.57 -33.33
C ARG A 19 1.01 16.15 -34.10
N ARG A 20 0.37 17.22 -33.62
CA ARG A 20 -0.72 17.88 -34.36
C ARG A 20 -0.28 18.31 -35.76
N LEU A 21 0.89 18.92 -35.88
CA LEU A 21 1.46 19.36 -37.15
C LEU A 21 1.78 18.18 -38.08
N THR A 22 2.43 17.14 -37.57
CA THR A 22 2.80 15.97 -38.38
C THR A 22 1.61 15.12 -38.80
N THR A 23 0.54 15.04 -38.00
CA THR A 23 -0.69 14.32 -38.36
C THR A 23 -1.51 14.96 -39.47
N ALA A 24 -1.26 16.24 -39.78
CA ALA A 24 -1.88 16.92 -40.91
C ALA A 24 -1.23 16.53 -42.26
N LEU A 25 -0.04 15.91 -42.24
CA LEU A 25 0.69 15.50 -43.44
C LEU A 25 0.42 14.03 -43.78
N PRO A 26 0.17 13.69 -45.06
CA PRO A 26 0.02 12.32 -45.51
C PRO A 26 1.34 11.54 -45.30
N ALA A 27 1.23 10.30 -44.83
CA ALA A 27 2.37 9.44 -44.53
C ALA A 27 2.71 8.45 -45.66
N GLY A 28 1.90 8.44 -46.73
CA GLY A 28 2.12 7.64 -47.92
C GLY A 28 1.44 6.27 -47.89
N ARG A 29 1.86 5.40 -48.81
CA ARG A 29 1.25 4.08 -49.05
C ARG A 29 2.00 2.98 -48.30
N LEU A 30 1.28 2.14 -47.56
CA LEU A 30 1.78 0.91 -46.95
C LEU A 30 1.40 -0.28 -47.85
N ARG A 31 2.40 -0.97 -48.38
CA ARG A 31 2.19 -2.15 -49.26
C ARG A 31 1.76 -3.39 -48.48
N ALA A 32 2.05 -3.43 -47.18
CA ALA A 32 1.64 -4.53 -46.31
C ALA A 32 0.11 -4.62 -46.08
N PHE A 33 -0.68 -3.58 -46.40
CA PHE A 33 -2.12 -3.54 -46.12
C PHE A 33 -2.95 -3.60 -47.41
N GLY A 34 -4.03 -4.38 -47.40
CA GLY A 34 -4.95 -4.55 -48.51
C GLY A 34 -5.77 -5.84 -48.39
N ASP A 35 -6.55 -6.15 -49.43
CA ASP A 35 -7.53 -7.24 -49.40
C ASP A 35 -6.95 -8.61 -49.82
N ARG A 36 -5.68 -8.68 -50.22
CA ARG A 36 -5.03 -9.95 -50.58
C ARG A 36 -4.71 -10.73 -49.30
N SER A 37 -4.71 -12.06 -49.39
CA SER A 37 -4.46 -12.93 -48.23
C SER A 37 -3.02 -12.86 -47.70
N ASP A 38 -2.06 -12.41 -48.52
CA ASP A 38 -0.67 -12.12 -48.14
C ASP A 38 -0.48 -10.71 -47.54
N GLN A 39 -1.57 -10.00 -47.24
CA GLN A 39 -1.59 -8.66 -46.66
C GLN A 39 -2.34 -8.62 -45.33
N ILE A 40 -2.19 -7.51 -44.62
CA ILE A 40 -2.97 -7.17 -43.43
C ILE A 40 -4.31 -6.60 -43.89
N ASN A 41 -5.40 -7.30 -43.56
CA ASN A 41 -6.73 -7.06 -44.12
C ASN A 41 -7.59 -6.12 -43.28
N ALA A 42 -7.30 -5.99 -41.99
CA ALA A 42 -8.05 -5.11 -41.09
C ALA A 42 -7.20 -4.52 -39.98
N VAL A 43 -7.71 -3.44 -39.39
CA VAL A 43 -7.16 -2.83 -38.17
C VAL A 43 -8.24 -2.84 -37.09
N ILE A 44 -7.96 -3.40 -35.92
CA ILE A 44 -8.81 -3.32 -34.73
C ILE A 44 -8.14 -2.45 -33.68
N VAL A 45 -8.89 -1.51 -33.15
CA VAL A 45 -8.42 -0.60 -32.09
C VAL A 45 -9.16 -0.88 -30.80
N ILE A 46 -8.41 -1.23 -29.75
CA ILE A 46 -8.90 -1.34 -28.38
C ILE A 46 -9.03 0.07 -27.81
N ASN A 47 -10.26 0.52 -27.54
CA ASN A 47 -10.49 1.85 -27.00
C ASN A 47 -11.69 1.85 -26.03
N LEU A 48 -11.52 2.54 -24.90
CA LEU A 48 -12.59 2.70 -23.91
C LEU A 48 -13.71 3.60 -24.45
N LYS A 49 -14.97 3.21 -24.23
CA LYS A 49 -16.15 4.02 -24.64
C LYS A 49 -16.08 5.44 -24.08
N ARG A 50 -15.68 5.58 -22.82
CA ARG A 50 -15.51 6.87 -22.12
C ARG A 50 -14.31 7.71 -22.59
N GLN A 51 -13.47 7.21 -23.50
CA GLN A 51 -12.30 7.91 -24.04
C GLN A 51 -12.44 8.25 -25.55
N PRO A 52 -13.49 8.98 -25.98
CA PRO A 52 -13.70 9.32 -27.40
C PRO A 52 -12.64 10.30 -27.94
N ALA A 53 -11.90 11.00 -27.07
CA ALA A 53 -10.79 11.85 -27.47
C ALA A 53 -9.58 11.04 -27.97
N ARG A 54 -9.20 9.96 -27.26
CA ARG A 54 -8.12 9.06 -27.67
C ARG A 54 -8.41 8.40 -29.03
N TRP A 55 -9.65 7.93 -29.22
CA TRP A 55 -10.15 7.42 -30.50
C TRP A 55 -9.93 8.41 -31.67
N ARG A 56 -10.33 9.67 -31.51
CA ARG A 56 -10.15 10.71 -32.55
C ARG A 56 -8.67 10.98 -32.87
N LEU A 57 -7.79 10.90 -31.88
CA LEU A 57 -6.35 11.08 -32.10
C LEU A 57 -5.77 9.92 -32.89
N LEU A 58 -6.11 8.68 -32.53
CA LEU A 58 -5.63 7.50 -33.23
C LEU A 58 -6.16 7.42 -34.66
N ILE A 59 -7.45 7.71 -34.90
CA ILE A 59 -8.01 7.69 -36.26
C ILE A 59 -7.36 8.75 -37.15
N ARG A 60 -7.01 9.93 -36.61
CA ARG A 60 -6.22 10.92 -37.35
C ARG A 60 -4.83 10.39 -37.69
N GLU A 61 -4.18 9.66 -36.77
CA GLU A 61 -2.88 9.06 -37.01
C GLU A 61 -2.94 8.01 -38.12
N VAL A 62 -3.88 7.08 -38.03
CA VAL A 62 -4.13 6.00 -39.00
C VAL A 62 -4.53 6.55 -40.37
N GLY A 63 -5.36 7.60 -40.39
CA GLY A 63 -5.87 8.23 -41.63
C GLY A 63 -4.80 8.88 -42.52
N ARG A 64 -3.59 9.07 -42.00
CA ARG A 64 -2.43 9.56 -42.77
C ARG A 64 -1.94 8.56 -43.80
N PHE A 65 -2.21 7.27 -43.58
CA PHE A 65 -1.72 6.18 -44.41
C PHE A 65 -2.76 5.75 -45.45
N ARG A 66 -2.25 5.16 -46.54
CA ARG A 66 -3.04 4.55 -47.61
C ARG A 66 -2.65 3.08 -47.74
N THR A 67 -3.62 2.22 -48.00
CA THR A 67 -3.42 0.78 -48.32
C THR A 67 -2.76 0.61 -49.69
N ALA A 68 -2.36 -0.61 -50.05
CA ALA A 68 -1.64 -0.89 -51.30
C ALA A 68 -2.43 -0.47 -52.57
N ASP A 69 -3.74 -0.59 -52.54
CA ASP A 69 -4.71 -0.17 -53.56
C ASP A 69 -5.02 1.33 -53.52
N GLY A 70 -4.66 2.02 -52.43
CA GLY A 70 -4.79 3.46 -52.30
C GLY A 70 -6.01 3.93 -51.50
N ALA A 71 -6.77 3.03 -50.87
CA ALA A 71 -7.81 3.40 -49.92
C ALA A 71 -7.21 4.00 -48.62
N PRO A 72 -7.90 4.90 -47.91
CA PRO A 72 -7.48 5.36 -46.59
C PRO A 72 -7.43 4.21 -45.58
N MET A 73 -6.35 4.04 -44.82
CA MET A 73 -6.25 2.95 -43.83
C MET A 73 -7.36 3.02 -42.76
N SER A 74 -7.94 4.20 -42.54
CA SER A 74 -9.09 4.40 -41.67
C SER A 74 -10.36 3.64 -42.12
N THR A 75 -10.50 3.29 -43.40
CA THR A 75 -11.69 2.57 -43.90
C THR A 75 -11.72 1.10 -43.49
N MET A 76 -10.55 0.50 -43.25
CA MET A 76 -10.40 -0.86 -42.72
C MET A 76 -10.18 -0.88 -41.20
N THR A 77 -10.35 0.27 -40.52
CA THR A 77 -10.16 0.39 -39.07
C THR A 77 -11.48 0.28 -38.32
N ARG A 78 -11.57 -0.67 -37.40
CA ARG A 78 -12.74 -0.94 -36.56
C ARG A 78 -12.43 -0.64 -35.10
N ARG A 79 -13.38 -0.05 -34.38
CA ARG A 79 -13.28 0.19 -32.93
C ARG A 79 -13.81 -1.01 -32.18
N LEU A 80 -13.03 -1.57 -31.27
CA LEU A 80 -13.48 -2.53 -30.28
C LEU A 80 -13.56 -1.84 -28.92
N SER A 81 -14.68 -2.02 -28.22
CA SER A 81 -14.88 -1.42 -26.89
C SER A 81 -14.06 -2.17 -25.86
N ALA A 82 -13.05 -1.51 -25.31
CA ALA A 82 -12.24 -2.06 -24.22
C ALA A 82 -13.08 -2.27 -22.95
N VAL A 83 -12.70 -3.27 -22.16
CA VAL A 83 -13.26 -3.52 -20.83
C VAL A 83 -12.84 -2.39 -19.88
N ASP A 84 -13.78 -1.89 -19.08
CA ASP A 84 -13.54 -0.80 -18.13
C ASP A 84 -13.20 -1.34 -16.75
N ALA A 85 -12.00 -1.07 -16.24
CA ALA A 85 -11.58 -1.49 -14.90
C ALA A 85 -12.45 -0.93 -13.75
N ARG A 86 -13.26 0.11 -14.02
CA ARG A 86 -14.22 0.68 -13.05
C ARG A 86 -15.49 -0.14 -12.93
N ASP A 87 -15.79 -0.98 -13.92
CA ASP A 87 -16.93 -1.88 -13.88
C ASP A 87 -16.51 -3.17 -13.16
N GLY A 88 -16.80 -3.23 -11.85
CA GLY A 88 -16.47 -4.38 -11.01
C GLY A 88 -17.01 -5.72 -11.52
N ARG A 89 -18.14 -5.72 -12.24
CA ARG A 89 -18.69 -6.95 -12.84
C ARG A 89 -17.86 -7.40 -14.04
N ALA A 90 -17.33 -6.45 -14.80
CA ALA A 90 -16.50 -6.72 -15.95
C ALA A 90 -15.05 -7.10 -15.59
N VAL A 91 -14.63 -6.97 -14.34
CA VAL A 91 -13.30 -7.42 -13.86
C VAL A 91 -13.38 -8.46 -12.74
N ALA A 92 -14.58 -8.95 -12.43
CA ALA A 92 -14.75 -10.10 -11.54
C ALA A 92 -14.09 -11.34 -12.14
N ALA A 93 -13.70 -12.30 -11.30
CA ALA A 93 -13.04 -13.53 -11.71
C ALA A 93 -13.82 -14.22 -12.84
N THR A 94 -13.18 -14.39 -13.99
CA THR A 94 -13.72 -15.08 -15.16
C THR A 94 -12.88 -16.30 -15.47
N ALA A 95 -13.46 -17.34 -16.05
CA ALA A 95 -12.72 -18.52 -16.54
C ALA A 95 -11.63 -18.17 -17.59
N ASP A 96 -11.74 -17.00 -18.24
CA ASP A 96 -10.82 -16.54 -19.29
C ASP A 96 -9.46 -16.04 -18.74
N VAL A 97 -9.39 -15.60 -17.47
CA VAL A 97 -8.20 -14.96 -16.89
C VAL A 97 -7.95 -15.49 -15.47
N ASP A 98 -6.78 -16.07 -15.25
CA ASP A 98 -6.25 -16.33 -13.92
C ASP A 98 -5.55 -15.07 -13.40
N VAL A 99 -6.14 -14.47 -12.36
CA VAL A 99 -5.70 -13.18 -11.81
C VAL A 99 -4.49 -13.29 -10.89
N THR A 100 -4.04 -14.51 -10.59
CA THR A 100 -2.88 -14.75 -9.75
C THR A 100 -1.77 -15.38 -10.58
N TYR A 101 -0.63 -14.71 -10.64
CA TYR A 101 0.59 -15.23 -11.26
C TYR A 101 1.72 -15.24 -10.23
N ARG A 102 2.94 -15.59 -10.61
CA ARG A 102 4.07 -15.73 -9.67
C ARG A 102 5.20 -14.77 -9.98
N VAL A 103 6.01 -14.43 -8.98
CA VAL A 103 7.26 -13.67 -9.20
C VAL A 103 8.18 -14.39 -10.20
N GLY A 104 8.18 -15.72 -10.23
CA GLY A 104 8.89 -16.50 -11.24
C GLY A 104 8.47 -16.20 -12.68
N ASP A 105 7.20 -15.84 -12.92
CA ASP A 105 6.74 -15.47 -14.26
C ASP A 105 7.29 -14.10 -14.69
N GLN A 106 7.41 -13.16 -13.74
CA GLN A 106 8.14 -11.90 -13.94
C GLN A 106 9.61 -12.16 -14.29
N LEU A 107 10.29 -13.02 -13.52
CA LEU A 107 11.70 -13.36 -13.70
C LEU A 107 11.96 -14.12 -15.02
N TYR A 108 10.98 -14.88 -15.51
CA TYR A 108 11.07 -15.52 -16.82
C TYR A 108 11.20 -14.48 -17.94
N VAL A 109 10.38 -13.42 -17.90
CA VAL A 109 10.38 -12.36 -18.92
C VAL A 109 11.53 -11.37 -18.70
N GLN A 110 11.77 -10.96 -17.46
CA GLN A 110 12.81 -10.02 -17.07
C GLN A 110 13.58 -10.55 -15.86
N PRO A 111 14.67 -11.31 -16.09
CA PRO A 111 15.53 -11.77 -15.01
C PRO A 111 16.11 -10.58 -14.24
N ASP A 112 15.99 -10.60 -12.91
CA ASP A 112 16.60 -9.61 -12.04
C ASP A 112 17.10 -10.29 -10.76
N ALA A 113 18.40 -10.17 -10.48
CA ALA A 113 19.03 -10.83 -9.35
C ALA A 113 18.48 -10.32 -8.00
N ARG A 114 18.15 -9.02 -7.89
CA ARG A 114 17.62 -8.45 -6.65
C ARG A 114 16.22 -8.97 -6.36
N LEU A 115 15.40 -9.08 -7.40
CA LEU A 115 14.06 -9.64 -7.27
C LEU A 115 14.13 -11.13 -6.86
N ALA A 116 15.03 -11.89 -7.49
CA ALA A 116 15.23 -13.31 -7.18
C ALA A 116 15.83 -13.56 -5.78
N ASP A 117 16.70 -12.66 -5.29
CA ASP A 117 17.24 -12.73 -3.92
C ASP A 117 16.19 -12.35 -2.86
N SER A 118 15.21 -11.52 -3.26
CA SER A 118 14.18 -10.96 -2.38
C SER A 118 12.96 -11.88 -2.22
N PHE A 119 12.56 -12.58 -3.27
CA PHE A 119 11.32 -13.36 -3.30
C PHE A 119 11.52 -14.74 -3.89
N GLU A 120 10.80 -15.72 -3.33
CA GLU A 120 10.76 -17.05 -3.91
C GLU A 120 10.04 -17.03 -5.28
N PRO A 121 10.47 -17.84 -6.26
CA PRO A 121 9.85 -17.85 -7.59
C PRO A 121 8.35 -18.22 -7.59
N ASN A 122 7.85 -18.88 -6.54
CA ASN A 122 6.44 -19.25 -6.38
C ASN A 122 5.60 -18.20 -5.64
N GLU A 123 6.19 -17.08 -5.20
CA GLU A 123 5.49 -16.01 -4.50
C GLU A 123 4.32 -15.47 -5.35
N PRO A 124 3.07 -15.50 -4.85
CA PRO A 124 1.90 -15.12 -5.63
C PRO A 124 1.77 -13.61 -5.76
N VAL A 125 1.51 -13.14 -6.97
CA VAL A 125 1.21 -11.75 -7.30
C VAL A 125 -0.19 -11.68 -7.89
N ARG A 126 -1.04 -10.85 -7.30
CA ARG A 126 -2.43 -10.66 -7.75
C ARG A 126 -2.53 -9.45 -8.66
N MET A 127 -3.09 -9.67 -9.85
CA MET A 127 -3.31 -8.61 -10.83
C MET A 127 -4.19 -7.48 -10.30
N THR A 128 -3.93 -6.26 -10.77
CA THR A 128 -4.84 -5.14 -10.57
C THR A 128 -6.09 -5.28 -11.44
N ARG A 129 -7.18 -4.61 -11.08
CA ARG A 129 -8.40 -4.57 -11.93
C ARG A 129 -8.08 -4.03 -13.34
N GLN A 130 -7.12 -3.13 -13.45
CA GLN A 130 -6.66 -2.56 -14.71
C GLN A 130 -5.97 -3.61 -15.58
N GLU A 131 -5.07 -4.42 -15.01
CA GLU A 131 -4.43 -5.51 -15.74
C GLU A 131 -5.45 -6.55 -16.21
N VAL A 132 -6.45 -6.89 -15.38
CA VAL A 132 -7.54 -7.79 -15.76
C VAL A 132 -8.35 -7.22 -16.93
N ALA A 133 -8.71 -5.94 -16.86
CA ALA A 133 -9.46 -5.27 -17.94
C ALA A 133 -8.66 -5.23 -19.25
N VAL A 134 -7.35 -5.00 -19.20
CA VAL A 134 -6.46 -5.06 -20.38
C VAL A 134 -6.45 -6.48 -20.96
N ALA A 135 -6.19 -7.50 -20.15
CA ALA A 135 -6.16 -8.89 -20.61
C ALA A 135 -7.48 -9.30 -21.28
N ARG A 136 -8.62 -9.02 -20.64
CA ARG A 136 -9.94 -9.30 -21.23
C ARG A 136 -10.18 -8.55 -22.54
N SER A 137 -9.73 -7.31 -22.65
CA SER A 137 -9.86 -6.53 -23.89
C SER A 137 -9.11 -7.18 -25.05
N HIS A 138 -7.91 -7.73 -24.81
CA HIS A 138 -7.17 -8.48 -25.82
C HIS A 138 -7.85 -9.82 -26.16
N ILE A 139 -8.38 -10.54 -25.18
CA ILE A 139 -9.12 -11.78 -25.40
C ILE A 139 -10.34 -11.55 -26.31
N GLU A 140 -11.09 -10.47 -26.10
CA GLU A 140 -12.23 -10.12 -26.99
C GLU A 140 -11.78 -9.78 -28.41
N VAL A 141 -10.60 -9.16 -28.58
CA VAL A 141 -9.99 -8.98 -29.90
C VAL A 141 -9.64 -10.33 -30.53
N TRP A 142 -9.04 -11.27 -29.78
CA TRP A 142 -8.70 -12.59 -30.29
C TRP A 142 -9.94 -13.37 -30.71
N LYS A 143 -11.02 -13.36 -29.91
CA LYS A 143 -12.33 -13.94 -30.26
C LYS A 143 -12.86 -13.34 -31.57
N THR A 144 -12.78 -12.01 -31.70
CA THR A 144 -13.23 -11.29 -32.91
C THR A 144 -12.41 -11.71 -34.15
N ILE A 145 -11.10 -11.84 -34.02
CA ILE A 145 -10.21 -12.22 -35.13
C ILE A 145 -10.42 -13.70 -35.50
N ALA A 146 -10.52 -14.60 -34.52
CA ALA A 146 -10.72 -16.03 -34.75
C ALA A 146 -12.05 -16.35 -35.45
N ALA A 147 -13.12 -15.62 -35.12
CA ALA A 147 -14.43 -15.76 -35.74
C ALA A 147 -14.59 -14.96 -37.06
N GLY A 148 -13.63 -14.09 -37.39
CA GLY A 148 -13.68 -13.19 -38.53
C GLY A 148 -13.27 -13.81 -39.87
N ALA A 149 -13.47 -13.03 -40.93
CA ALA A 149 -13.04 -13.40 -42.29
C ALA A 149 -11.62 -12.92 -42.66
N ASP A 150 -11.09 -11.97 -41.89
CA ASP A 150 -9.79 -11.34 -42.14
C ASP A 150 -8.64 -12.29 -41.74
N ASP A 151 -7.70 -12.59 -42.65
CA ASP A 151 -6.62 -13.55 -42.39
C ASP A 151 -5.55 -12.98 -41.44
N HIS A 152 -5.21 -11.70 -41.61
CA HIS A 152 -4.26 -10.98 -40.76
C HIS A 152 -4.81 -9.62 -40.33
N VAL A 153 -4.80 -9.36 -39.03
CA VAL A 153 -5.39 -8.15 -38.43
C VAL A 153 -4.36 -7.42 -37.59
N LEU A 154 -4.18 -6.12 -37.84
CA LEU A 154 -3.41 -5.24 -36.96
C LEU A 154 -4.25 -4.86 -35.74
N VAL A 155 -3.79 -5.20 -34.54
CA VAL A 155 -4.36 -4.78 -33.27
C VAL A 155 -3.57 -3.59 -32.73
N LEU A 156 -4.29 -2.54 -32.29
CA LEU A 156 -3.71 -1.34 -31.69
C LEU A 156 -4.42 -0.97 -30.39
N GLU A 157 -3.66 -0.54 -29.39
CA GLU A 157 -4.19 0.25 -28.28
C GLU A 157 -4.42 1.72 -28.69
N ASP A 158 -5.22 2.44 -27.93
CA ASP A 158 -5.65 3.81 -28.27
C ASP A 158 -4.62 4.91 -27.95
N ASP A 159 -3.49 4.55 -27.33
CA ASP A 159 -2.40 5.44 -26.94
C ASP A 159 -1.07 5.14 -27.64
N VAL A 160 -1.13 4.59 -28.86
CA VAL A 160 0.04 4.43 -29.73
C VAL A 160 0.18 5.54 -30.77
N TRP A 161 1.39 5.68 -31.32
CA TRP A 161 1.68 6.52 -32.49
C TRP A 161 2.75 5.89 -33.39
N PHE A 162 2.74 6.25 -34.68
CA PHE A 162 3.69 5.74 -35.67
C PHE A 162 4.98 6.55 -35.68
N ARG A 163 6.10 5.88 -35.40
CA ARG A 163 7.43 6.49 -35.35
C ARG A 163 7.90 6.96 -36.74
N PRO A 164 8.84 7.91 -36.83
CA PRO A 164 9.51 8.21 -38.09
C PRO A 164 10.11 6.91 -38.69
N GLY A 165 9.88 6.68 -39.98
CA GLY A 165 10.31 5.44 -40.64
C GLY A 165 9.37 4.24 -40.49
N ALA A 166 8.26 4.35 -39.74
CA ALA A 166 7.30 3.26 -39.53
C ALA A 166 6.84 2.60 -40.83
N ARG A 167 6.59 3.39 -41.89
CA ARG A 167 6.18 2.87 -43.20
C ARG A 167 7.18 1.84 -43.76
N ALA A 168 8.46 2.19 -43.76
CA ALA A 168 9.51 1.32 -44.28
C ALA A 168 9.72 0.11 -43.36
N ALA A 169 9.68 0.30 -42.04
CA ALA A 169 9.82 -0.77 -41.07
C ALA A 169 8.69 -1.82 -41.22
N ILE A 170 7.45 -1.38 -41.38
CA ILE A 170 6.29 -2.26 -41.56
C ILE A 170 6.35 -2.98 -42.90
N ASP A 171 6.55 -2.27 -44.02
CA ASP A 171 6.56 -2.89 -45.35
C ASP A 171 7.71 -3.90 -45.52
N ASN A 172 8.89 -3.61 -44.97
CA ASN A 172 10.03 -4.52 -45.04
C ASN A 172 9.86 -5.68 -44.06
N GLY A 173 9.45 -5.39 -42.82
CA GLY A 173 9.28 -6.41 -41.81
C GLY A 173 8.15 -7.39 -42.13
N TRP A 174 7.03 -6.91 -42.68
CA TRP A 174 5.94 -7.78 -43.14
C TRP A 174 6.42 -8.72 -44.25
N ARG A 175 7.09 -8.17 -45.28
CA ARG A 175 7.63 -8.97 -46.40
C ARG A 175 8.59 -10.05 -45.91
N ASP A 176 9.49 -9.68 -45.01
CA ASP A 176 10.49 -10.61 -44.47
C ASP A 176 9.82 -11.68 -43.59
N ALA A 177 8.87 -11.30 -42.74
CA ALA A 177 8.11 -12.24 -41.92
C ALA A 177 7.32 -13.23 -42.78
N VAL A 178 6.59 -12.76 -43.80
CA VAL A 178 5.85 -13.64 -44.75
C VAL A 178 6.81 -14.60 -45.45
N SER A 179 7.97 -14.12 -45.92
CA SER A 179 8.95 -14.95 -46.63
C SER A 179 9.60 -16.03 -45.76
N HIS A 180 9.57 -15.87 -44.44
CA HIS A 180 10.17 -16.81 -43.47
C HIS A 180 9.12 -17.51 -42.58
N SER A 181 7.84 -17.36 -42.91
CA SER A 181 6.75 -18.09 -42.26
C SER A 181 6.71 -19.50 -42.81
N ALA A 182 6.59 -20.52 -41.95
CA ALA A 182 6.85 -21.93 -42.30
C ALA A 182 5.81 -22.55 -43.26
N GLY A 183 5.81 -22.14 -44.54
CA GLY A 183 4.85 -22.55 -45.56
C GLY A 183 3.45 -21.92 -45.41
N ARG A 184 3.28 -20.94 -44.52
CA ARG A 184 2.03 -20.23 -44.26
C ARG A 184 1.91 -18.96 -45.11
N GLN A 185 0.70 -18.43 -45.28
CA GLN A 185 0.45 -17.15 -45.97
C GLN A 185 0.85 -15.91 -45.14
N GLY A 186 1.64 -16.09 -44.08
CA GLY A 186 2.09 -15.04 -43.18
C GLY A 186 2.38 -15.54 -41.77
N PRO A 187 2.94 -14.68 -40.90
CA PRO A 187 3.25 -15.02 -39.52
C PRO A 187 1.97 -15.15 -38.69
N GLN A 188 2.00 -15.96 -37.64
CA GLN A 188 0.88 -16.03 -36.70
C GLN A 188 0.82 -14.79 -35.80
N LEU A 189 1.98 -14.24 -35.44
CA LEU A 189 2.11 -13.04 -34.64
C LEU A 189 3.30 -12.21 -35.15
N LEU A 190 3.10 -10.91 -35.33
CA LEU A 190 4.18 -9.96 -35.62
C LEU A 190 4.07 -8.75 -34.68
N TYR A 191 5.07 -8.53 -33.84
CA TYR A 191 5.14 -7.34 -32.99
C TYR A 191 5.57 -6.10 -33.77
N LEU A 192 4.80 -5.01 -33.63
CA LEU A 192 5.13 -3.69 -34.17
C LEU A 192 5.46 -2.67 -33.08
N SER A 193 5.00 -2.90 -31.86
CA SER A 193 5.33 -2.13 -30.66
C SER A 193 5.76 -3.08 -29.55
N TYR A 194 6.91 -2.81 -28.95
CA TYR A 194 7.42 -3.50 -27.77
C TYR A 194 8.51 -2.67 -27.09
N ALA A 195 8.80 -2.96 -25.83
CA ALA A 195 10.05 -2.62 -25.18
C ALA A 195 10.82 -3.90 -24.84
N VAL A 196 12.15 -3.84 -24.90
CA VAL A 196 12.99 -4.99 -24.53
C VAL A 196 13.25 -4.90 -23.03
N ALA A 197 12.90 -5.98 -22.31
CA ALA A 197 13.07 -6.11 -20.87
C ALA A 197 14.54 -6.15 -20.46
N ASP A 198 15.32 -6.92 -21.21
CA ASP A 198 16.74 -7.14 -21.01
C ASP A 198 17.41 -7.17 -22.39
N PRO A 199 18.28 -6.19 -22.70
CA PRO A 199 18.96 -6.11 -23.99
C PRO A 199 19.89 -7.29 -24.28
N ASP A 200 20.26 -8.08 -23.27
CA ASP A 200 21.14 -9.25 -23.39
C ASP A 200 20.37 -10.53 -23.76
N VAL A 201 19.02 -10.49 -23.80
CA VAL A 201 18.20 -11.63 -24.23
C VAL A 201 18.47 -11.93 -25.71
N GLN A 202 18.98 -13.14 -25.96
CA GLN A 202 19.34 -13.59 -27.30
C GLN A 202 18.12 -13.67 -28.24
N HIS A 203 17.99 -12.67 -29.10
CA HIS A 203 17.04 -12.68 -30.20
C HIS A 203 17.63 -13.41 -31.41
N HIS A 204 16.89 -14.36 -31.97
CA HIS A 204 17.32 -15.06 -33.18
C HIS A 204 17.02 -14.15 -34.37
N LYS A 205 18.04 -13.38 -34.78
CA LYS A 205 17.93 -12.48 -35.93
C LYS A 205 17.69 -13.30 -37.19
N VAL A 206 16.57 -13.03 -37.87
CA VAL A 206 16.21 -13.71 -39.11
C VAL A 206 16.70 -12.88 -40.29
N THR A 207 16.36 -11.58 -40.30
CA THR A 207 16.83 -10.63 -41.31
C THR A 207 17.29 -9.32 -40.66
N ARG A 208 17.59 -8.30 -41.47
CA ARG A 208 17.82 -6.93 -40.96
C ARG A 208 16.53 -6.26 -40.47
N SER A 209 15.35 -6.77 -40.83
CA SER A 209 14.05 -6.16 -40.54
C SER A 209 13.21 -6.93 -39.54
N VAL A 210 13.45 -8.22 -39.31
CA VAL A 210 12.74 -9.03 -38.29
C VAL A 210 13.65 -9.99 -37.53
N PHE A 211 13.25 -10.33 -36.32
CA PHE A 211 13.82 -11.40 -35.50
C PHE A 211 12.72 -12.26 -34.87
N ARG A 212 13.08 -13.47 -34.44
CA ARG A 212 12.19 -14.34 -33.65
C ARG A 212 12.41 -14.08 -32.15
N PRO A 213 11.42 -13.53 -31.44
CA PRO A 213 11.51 -13.33 -30.00
C PRO A 213 11.30 -14.67 -29.27
N LYS A 214 12.11 -14.96 -28.26
CA LYS A 214 11.89 -16.08 -27.34
C LYS A 214 11.11 -15.65 -26.10
N ARG A 215 11.52 -14.52 -25.51
CA ARG A 215 10.90 -13.85 -24.35
C ARG A 215 11.48 -12.44 -24.21
N GLY A 216 11.06 -11.71 -23.18
CA GLY A 216 11.62 -10.40 -22.81
C GLY A 216 11.05 -9.23 -23.61
N LEU A 217 9.87 -9.41 -24.20
CA LEU A 217 9.14 -8.30 -24.82
C LEU A 217 8.06 -7.79 -23.87
N TRP A 218 8.15 -6.51 -23.51
CA TRP A 218 7.10 -5.77 -22.81
C TRP A 218 6.20 -5.04 -23.80
N PHE A 219 4.99 -4.76 -23.34
CA PHE A 219 3.91 -4.10 -24.08
C PHE A 219 3.30 -4.98 -25.18
N LEU A 220 1.97 -4.98 -25.24
CA LEU A 220 1.19 -5.61 -26.29
C LEU A 220 0.36 -4.57 -27.07
N SER A 221 0.86 -3.33 -27.15
CA SER A 221 0.11 -2.17 -27.62
C SER A 221 -0.05 -2.08 -29.15
N GLY A 222 0.72 -2.85 -29.92
CA GLY A 222 0.63 -2.89 -31.37
C GLY A 222 1.24 -4.14 -32.00
N TYR A 223 0.41 -5.00 -32.57
CA TYR A 223 0.83 -6.27 -33.17
C TYR A 223 -0.13 -6.72 -34.29
N VAL A 224 0.38 -7.47 -35.26
CA VAL A 224 -0.45 -8.18 -36.25
C VAL A 224 -0.67 -9.60 -35.76
N LEU A 225 -1.92 -10.07 -35.80
CA LEU A 225 -2.32 -11.41 -35.42
C LEU A 225 -3.07 -12.06 -36.58
N SER A 226 -2.69 -13.29 -36.93
CA SER A 226 -3.46 -14.06 -37.91
C SER A 226 -4.68 -14.72 -37.28
N ARG A 227 -5.69 -15.07 -38.07
CA ARG A 227 -6.84 -15.85 -37.62
C ARG A 227 -6.44 -17.15 -36.93
N SER A 228 -5.45 -17.86 -37.49
CA SER A 228 -4.92 -19.09 -36.88
C SER A 228 -4.14 -18.83 -35.59
N GLY A 229 -3.40 -17.71 -35.50
CA GLY A 229 -2.72 -17.29 -34.29
C GLY A 229 -3.70 -16.94 -33.17
N ALA A 230 -4.79 -16.25 -33.50
CA ALA A 230 -5.86 -15.97 -32.55
C ALA A 230 -6.50 -17.25 -32.00
N ALA A 231 -6.76 -18.24 -32.86
CA ALA A 231 -7.28 -19.53 -32.44
C ALA A 231 -6.29 -20.33 -31.56
N GLU A 232 -4.98 -20.22 -31.80
CA GLU A 232 -3.94 -20.80 -30.94
C GLU A 232 -3.93 -20.14 -29.55
N LEU A 233 -3.96 -18.81 -29.49
CA LEU A 233 -4.00 -18.06 -28.23
C LEU A 233 -5.25 -18.40 -27.41
N LEU A 234 -6.41 -18.54 -28.06
CA LEU A 234 -7.66 -18.94 -27.39
C LEU A 234 -7.61 -20.39 -26.87
N ARG A 235 -6.89 -21.29 -27.54
CA ARG A 235 -6.67 -22.68 -27.07
C ARG A 235 -5.70 -22.76 -25.89
N ALA A 236 -4.77 -21.81 -25.79
CA ALA A 236 -3.81 -21.72 -24.70
C ALA A 236 -4.38 -21.08 -23.41
N MET A 237 -5.62 -20.58 -23.45
CA MET A 237 -6.29 -19.98 -22.29
C MET A 237 -6.43 -20.97 -21.12
N PRO A 238 -6.52 -20.48 -19.87
CA PRO A 238 -6.66 -19.07 -19.45
C PRO A 238 -5.39 -18.22 -19.63
N VAL A 239 -5.56 -16.90 -19.75
CA VAL A 239 -4.44 -15.96 -19.61
C VAL A 239 -4.07 -15.88 -18.13
N VAL A 240 -2.83 -16.23 -17.79
CA VAL A 240 -2.33 -16.22 -16.41
C VAL A 240 -1.48 -14.97 -16.18
N GLY A 241 -1.94 -14.06 -15.32
CA GLY A 241 -1.25 -12.78 -15.07
C GLY A 241 -1.46 -11.72 -16.15
N PRO A 242 -0.67 -10.62 -16.11
CA PRO A 242 -0.70 -9.57 -17.13
C PRO A 242 -0.51 -10.16 -18.54
N VAL A 243 -1.34 -9.72 -19.50
CA VAL A 243 -1.37 -10.34 -20.84
C VAL A 243 -0.06 -10.17 -21.62
N ASP A 244 0.65 -9.08 -21.39
CA ASP A 244 1.96 -8.80 -21.98
C ASP A 244 3.09 -9.62 -21.34
N LEU A 245 2.92 -10.09 -20.10
CA LEU A 245 3.75 -11.12 -19.51
C LEU A 245 3.44 -12.49 -20.11
N TRP A 246 2.16 -12.91 -20.07
CA TRP A 246 1.71 -14.23 -20.49
C TRP A 246 2.04 -14.56 -21.95
N ILE A 247 1.90 -13.58 -22.86
CA ILE A 247 2.18 -13.78 -24.29
C ILE A 247 3.62 -14.23 -24.57
N ASN A 248 4.58 -13.91 -23.69
CA ASN A 248 5.98 -14.36 -23.84
C ASN A 248 6.12 -15.89 -23.74
N TYR A 249 5.21 -16.57 -23.04
CA TYR A 249 5.17 -18.03 -22.97
C TYR A 249 4.55 -18.68 -24.22
N GLN A 250 3.87 -17.90 -25.06
CA GLN A 250 3.22 -18.39 -26.27
C GLN A 250 4.09 -18.17 -27.52
N LEU A 251 5.18 -17.41 -27.42
CA LEU A 251 6.00 -17.04 -28.58
C LEU A 251 6.59 -18.25 -29.31
N ASP A 252 7.03 -19.28 -28.59
CA ASP A 252 7.59 -20.51 -29.19
C ASP A 252 6.50 -21.41 -29.81
N ASN A 253 5.26 -21.31 -29.32
CA ASN A 253 4.10 -22.03 -29.87
C ASN A 253 3.50 -21.33 -31.10
N LEU A 254 3.88 -20.07 -31.32
CA LEU A 254 3.43 -19.26 -32.45
C LEU A 254 4.55 -19.13 -33.48
N ASP A 255 4.19 -18.99 -34.76
CA ASP A 255 5.11 -18.47 -35.76
C ASP A 255 5.30 -16.96 -35.56
N ALA A 256 5.97 -16.60 -34.46
CA ALA A 256 6.09 -15.25 -33.93
C ALA A 256 7.34 -14.53 -34.43
N PHE A 257 7.15 -13.27 -34.81
CA PHE A 257 8.20 -12.36 -35.23
C PHE A 257 8.05 -11.03 -34.50
N ALA A 258 9.14 -10.26 -34.45
CA ALA A 258 9.14 -8.87 -34.07
C ALA A 258 9.94 -8.05 -35.09
N LEU A 259 9.49 -6.82 -35.37
CA LEU A 259 10.27 -5.88 -36.17
C LEU A 259 11.61 -5.60 -35.46
N ALA A 260 12.72 -5.58 -36.19
CA ALA A 260 14.03 -5.24 -35.62
C ALA A 260 14.09 -3.83 -35.00
N THR A 261 13.25 -2.93 -35.50
CA THR A 261 13.00 -1.61 -34.91
C THR A 261 11.49 -1.44 -34.74
N PRO A 262 10.97 -1.19 -33.52
CA PRO A 262 9.55 -0.97 -33.30
C PRO A 262 9.05 0.18 -34.19
N ALA A 263 7.98 -0.04 -34.95
CA ALA A 263 7.35 0.96 -35.79
C ALA A 263 6.35 1.84 -35.02
N LEU A 264 5.85 1.31 -33.90
CA LEU A 264 4.87 1.94 -33.03
C LEU A 264 5.48 2.18 -31.65
N ALA A 265 5.13 3.30 -31.03
CA ALA A 265 5.47 3.60 -29.65
C ALA A 265 4.24 4.11 -28.89
N GLN A 266 4.25 3.93 -27.57
CA GLN A 266 3.26 4.54 -26.69
C GLN A 266 3.44 6.06 -26.63
N ARG A 267 2.33 6.76 -26.38
CA ARG A 267 2.26 8.21 -26.27
C ARG A 267 2.63 8.67 -24.87
N ASN A 268 3.57 9.59 -24.78
CA ASN A 268 4.00 10.17 -23.50
C ASN A 268 3.13 11.36 -23.05
N ASP A 269 2.26 11.89 -23.93
CA ASP A 269 1.38 13.02 -23.64
C ASP A 269 0.00 12.64 -23.09
N VAL A 270 -0.22 11.34 -22.85
CA VAL A 270 -1.45 10.83 -22.28
C VAL A 270 -1.14 10.12 -20.98
N VAL A 271 -1.84 10.49 -19.91
CA VAL A 271 -1.71 9.84 -18.61
C VAL A 271 -2.36 8.46 -18.71
N SER A 272 -1.59 7.41 -18.42
CA SER A 272 -2.14 6.06 -18.23
C SER A 272 -2.73 5.95 -16.83
N SER A 273 -3.89 5.31 -16.71
CA SER A 273 -4.49 4.97 -15.43
C SER A 273 -4.19 3.52 -15.02
N ASN A 274 -3.28 2.84 -15.73
CA ASN A 274 -2.90 1.46 -15.43
C ASN A 274 -2.04 1.42 -14.16
N ALA A 275 -2.35 0.47 -13.28
CA ALA A 275 -1.55 0.12 -12.12
C ALA A 275 -0.96 -1.27 -12.36
N TYR A 276 0.31 -1.45 -11.98
CA TYR A 276 1.04 -2.69 -12.23
C TYR A 276 1.24 -3.46 -10.92
N SER A 277 0.73 -4.68 -10.87
CA SER A 277 0.73 -5.49 -9.64
C SER A 277 2.13 -5.89 -9.16
N ILE A 278 3.12 -5.87 -10.05
CA ILE A 278 4.52 -6.19 -9.70
C ILE A 278 5.27 -5.03 -9.02
N LEU A 279 4.79 -3.79 -9.13
CA LEU A 279 5.52 -2.61 -8.63
C LEU A 279 5.84 -2.67 -7.12
N PRO A 280 4.93 -3.12 -6.23
CA PRO A 280 5.25 -3.28 -4.82
C PRO A 280 6.42 -4.25 -4.57
N TYR A 281 6.51 -5.33 -5.35
CA TYR A 281 7.59 -6.31 -5.27
C TYR A 281 8.91 -5.73 -5.78
N LEU A 282 8.90 -5.03 -6.92
CA LEU A 282 10.08 -4.34 -7.44
C LEU A 282 10.58 -3.26 -6.47
N ALA A 283 9.66 -2.57 -5.78
CA ALA A 283 10.01 -1.56 -4.79
C ALA A 283 10.64 -2.18 -3.54
N ARG A 284 10.06 -3.28 -3.06
CA ARG A 284 10.63 -4.08 -1.96
C ARG A 284 11.97 -4.71 -2.33
N ALA A 285 12.18 -5.11 -3.58
CA ALA A 285 13.50 -5.55 -4.05
C ALA A 285 14.51 -4.39 -4.24
N GLY A 286 14.11 -3.14 -4.04
CA GLY A 286 14.96 -1.96 -4.22
C GLY A 286 15.32 -1.67 -5.68
N ILE A 287 14.52 -2.16 -6.64
CA ILE A 287 14.69 -1.96 -8.08
C ILE A 287 14.06 -0.64 -8.53
N VAL A 288 12.90 -0.30 -7.96
CA VAL A 288 12.16 0.95 -8.25
C VAL A 288 11.80 1.69 -6.97
N ASP A 289 11.57 3.00 -7.06
CA ASP A 289 11.02 3.78 -5.96
C ASP A 289 9.53 4.03 -6.22
N ALA A 290 8.67 3.31 -5.50
CA ALA A 290 7.21 3.37 -5.65
C ALA A 290 6.52 4.20 -4.56
N GLU A 291 7.02 5.42 -4.27
CA GLU A 291 6.48 6.28 -3.19
C GLU A 291 5.03 6.75 -3.40
N ARG A 292 4.41 6.50 -4.57
CA ARG A 292 3.37 7.40 -5.09
C ARG A 292 1.92 6.91 -5.14
N GLU A 293 1.56 5.78 -4.53
CA GLU A 293 0.19 5.24 -4.64
C GLU A 293 -0.57 5.18 -3.30
N LEU A 294 -0.60 6.28 -2.56
CA LEU A 294 -1.33 6.38 -1.29
C LEU A 294 -2.20 7.63 -1.27
N THR A 295 -3.15 7.71 -2.18
CA THR A 295 -4.23 8.70 -2.10
C THR A 295 -5.32 8.19 -1.17
N HIS A 296 -5.61 8.97 -0.13
CA HIS A 296 -6.73 8.72 0.77
C HIS A 296 -8.06 8.96 0.05
N PRO A 297 -9.13 8.20 0.35
CA PRO A 297 -10.48 8.68 0.09
C PRO A 297 -10.66 10.00 0.86
N GLY A 298 -11.16 11.04 0.19
CA GLY A 298 -11.38 12.34 0.82
C GLY A 298 -12.35 12.22 2.00
N VAL A 299 -12.27 13.18 2.93
CA VAL A 299 -13.18 13.26 4.09
C VAL A 299 -14.64 13.31 3.60
N PRO A 300 -15.54 12.47 4.12
CA PRO A 300 -16.97 12.55 3.81
C PRO A 300 -17.51 13.97 4.03
N ARG A 301 -18.41 14.42 3.15
CA ARG A 301 -18.94 15.80 3.19
C ARG A 301 -20.21 15.95 4.05
N THR A 302 -20.58 14.91 4.79
CA THR A 302 -21.80 14.86 5.61
C THR A 302 -21.54 15.36 7.04
N GLY A 303 -22.60 15.60 7.80
CA GLY A 303 -22.50 15.83 9.25
C GLY A 303 -22.16 14.54 10.01
N PRO A 304 -22.34 14.51 11.34
CA PRO A 304 -21.95 13.37 12.17
C PRO A 304 -22.71 12.10 11.77
N VAL A 305 -22.03 10.96 11.89
CA VAL A 305 -22.60 9.64 11.58
C VAL A 305 -22.96 8.92 12.86
N LEU A 306 -24.22 8.50 13.00
CA LEU A 306 -24.63 7.61 14.08
C LEU A 306 -24.92 6.20 13.56
N GLY A 307 -24.32 5.21 14.20
CA GLY A 307 -24.47 3.80 13.86
C GLY A 307 -25.23 3.02 14.94
N TRP A 308 -26.08 2.08 14.54
CA TRP A 308 -26.64 1.05 15.43
C TRP A 308 -26.31 -0.33 14.91
N SER A 309 -25.68 -1.14 15.76
CA SER A 309 -25.28 -2.51 15.45
C SER A 309 -26.28 -3.54 16.01
N CYS A 310 -26.20 -4.78 15.51
CA CYS A 310 -27.01 -5.89 16.02
C CYS A 310 -26.51 -6.46 17.37
N GLY A 311 -25.44 -5.92 17.95
CA GLY A 311 -24.97 -6.27 19.31
C GLY A 311 -24.18 -7.58 19.43
N GLY A 312 -23.31 -7.89 18.46
CA GLY A 312 -22.50 -9.11 18.43
C GLY A 312 -21.13 -9.04 19.14
N GLU A 313 -20.38 -10.15 19.03
CA GLU A 313 -18.99 -10.28 19.52
C GLU A 313 -17.96 -9.60 18.60
N VAL A 314 -18.38 -9.17 17.40
CA VAL A 314 -17.52 -8.53 16.38
C VAL A 314 -18.07 -7.19 15.93
N GLU A 315 -17.19 -6.28 15.52
CA GLU A 315 -17.53 -4.89 15.23
C GLU A 315 -17.43 -4.55 13.74
N GLY A 316 -18.29 -5.14 12.91
CA GLY A 316 -18.32 -4.92 11.46
C GLY A 316 -18.63 -3.47 11.07
N LEU A 317 -19.70 -2.90 11.64
CA LEU A 317 -20.12 -1.52 11.33
C LEU A 317 -19.06 -0.47 11.71
N ALA A 318 -18.50 -0.56 12.92
CA ALA A 318 -17.47 0.37 13.36
C ALA A 318 -16.21 0.29 12.50
N MET A 319 -15.80 -0.93 12.12
CA MET A 319 -14.69 -1.15 11.21
C MET A 319 -14.96 -0.57 9.83
N ALA A 320 -16.16 -0.81 9.27
CA ALA A 320 -16.55 -0.32 7.95
C ALA A 320 -16.52 1.21 7.88
N LEU A 321 -17.07 1.89 8.89
CA LEU A 321 -17.02 3.35 8.98
C LEU A 321 -15.57 3.85 9.08
N SER A 322 -14.72 3.15 9.83
CA SER A 322 -13.30 3.49 9.90
C SER A 322 -12.58 3.28 8.55
N MET A 323 -12.88 2.21 7.81
CA MET A 323 -12.35 1.98 6.46
C MET A 323 -12.77 3.08 5.45
N LEU A 324 -13.92 3.73 5.68
CA LEU A 324 -14.38 4.89 4.88
C LEU A 324 -13.70 6.22 5.28
N GLY A 325 -12.76 6.20 6.22
CA GLY A 325 -12.02 7.38 6.64
C GLY A 325 -12.72 8.20 7.72
N LEU A 326 -13.42 7.56 8.65
CA LEU A 326 -14.03 8.21 9.81
C LEU A 326 -13.28 7.85 11.10
N ARG A 327 -13.22 8.80 12.05
CA ARG A 327 -12.85 8.52 13.44
C ARG A 327 -14.07 7.97 14.15
N VAL A 328 -13.98 6.73 14.63
CA VAL A 328 -15.13 5.99 15.13
C VAL A 328 -14.96 5.70 16.61
N ARG A 329 -16.00 6.02 17.40
CA ARG A 329 -16.14 5.54 18.77
C ARG A 329 -17.34 4.62 18.88
N ALA A 330 -17.13 3.43 19.43
CA ALA A 330 -18.19 2.50 19.81
C ALA A 330 -18.45 2.58 21.32
N PHE A 331 -19.69 2.32 21.72
CA PHE A 331 -20.14 2.28 23.10
C PHE A 331 -20.59 0.88 23.48
N ASP A 332 -20.39 0.52 24.75
CA ASP A 332 -20.71 -0.81 25.22
C ASP A 332 -22.12 -0.96 25.81
N GLY A 333 -22.80 0.17 26.06
CA GLY A 333 -24.18 0.25 26.52
C GLY A 333 -24.30 0.30 28.05
N ASP A 334 -23.18 0.24 28.77
CA ASP A 334 -23.08 0.42 30.21
C ASP A 334 -22.67 1.85 30.61
N GLU A 335 -22.34 2.69 29.63
CA GLU A 335 -22.00 4.09 29.84
C GLU A 335 -23.22 4.97 30.12
N GLN A 336 -23.00 6.11 30.80
CA GLN A 336 -24.06 7.09 31.05
C GLN A 336 -24.58 7.69 29.73
N PRO A 337 -25.92 7.89 29.59
CA PRO A 337 -26.47 8.54 28.42
C PRO A 337 -25.86 9.92 28.18
N LEU A 338 -25.45 10.17 26.94
CA LEU A 338 -24.88 11.43 26.52
C LEU A 338 -25.94 12.53 26.55
N ASN A 339 -25.66 13.58 27.31
CA ASN A 339 -26.39 14.83 27.23
C ASN A 339 -25.88 15.67 26.03
N PRO A 340 -26.54 16.79 25.69
CA PRO A 340 -26.17 17.58 24.51
C PRO A 340 -24.74 18.15 24.54
N GLN A 341 -24.19 18.38 25.73
CA GLN A 341 -22.82 18.87 25.90
C GLN A 341 -21.81 17.75 25.66
N ASP A 342 -22.04 16.57 26.25
CA ASP A 342 -21.15 15.42 26.12
C ASP A 342 -21.11 14.90 24.67
N LEU A 343 -22.27 14.88 24.00
CA LEU A 343 -22.35 14.57 22.58
C LEU A 343 -21.51 15.55 21.75
N ARG A 344 -21.64 16.86 22.00
CA ARG A 344 -20.88 17.88 21.28
C ARG A 344 -19.37 17.69 21.49
N GLN A 345 -18.94 17.36 22.69
CA GLN A 345 -17.54 17.09 22.99
C GLN A 345 -17.03 15.82 22.28
N ALA A 346 -17.84 14.76 22.26
CA ALA A 346 -17.50 13.54 21.53
C ALA A 346 -17.32 13.83 20.03
N LEU A 347 -18.25 14.57 19.43
CA LEU A 347 -18.25 14.93 18.00
C LEU A 347 -17.15 15.94 17.59
N GLN A 348 -16.46 16.57 18.55
CA GLN A 348 -15.22 17.31 18.25
C GLN A 348 -14.04 16.37 17.96
N THR A 349 -14.11 15.14 18.45
CA THR A 349 -13.05 14.14 18.30
C THR A 349 -13.40 13.09 17.27
N PHE A 350 -14.63 12.58 17.29
CA PHE A 350 -15.08 11.44 16.51
C PHE A 350 -16.11 11.89 15.47
N ASP A 351 -15.96 11.38 14.25
CA ASP A 351 -16.88 11.67 13.15
C ASP A 351 -18.08 10.71 13.17
N ALA A 352 -17.90 9.53 13.77
CA ALA A 352 -18.93 8.52 13.91
C ALA A 352 -19.02 7.97 15.34
N LEU A 353 -20.25 7.81 15.83
CA LEU A 353 -20.55 7.15 17.10
C LEU A 353 -21.43 5.93 16.85
N VAL A 354 -21.04 4.77 17.36
CA VAL A 354 -21.76 3.51 17.19
C VAL A 354 -22.33 3.06 18.54
N ASP A 355 -23.63 2.78 18.56
CA ASP A 355 -24.39 2.35 19.75
C ASP A 355 -24.37 3.36 20.91
N ALA A 356 -24.23 4.66 20.60
CA ALA A 356 -24.16 5.71 21.60
C ALA A 356 -25.44 5.79 22.45
N PRO A 357 -25.36 5.72 23.79
CA PRO A 357 -26.51 5.92 24.65
C PRO A 357 -26.87 7.42 24.64
N LEU A 358 -28.08 7.77 24.21
CA LEU A 358 -28.53 9.17 24.13
C LEU A 358 -29.66 9.41 25.12
N ASP A 359 -29.61 10.53 25.85
CA ASP A 359 -30.77 10.97 26.63
C ASP A 359 -31.91 11.48 25.69
N PRO A 360 -33.16 11.59 26.18
CA PRO A 360 -34.29 12.01 25.33
C PRO A 360 -34.15 13.40 24.70
N THR A 361 -33.43 14.31 25.36
CA THR A 361 -33.19 15.68 24.85
C THR A 361 -32.19 15.65 23.71
N THR A 362 -31.09 14.90 23.88
CA THR A 362 -30.08 14.66 22.86
C THR A 362 -30.66 13.95 21.64
N LEU A 363 -31.51 12.93 21.87
CA LEU A 363 -32.22 12.22 20.80
C LEU A 363 -33.06 13.16 19.93
N SER A 364 -33.83 14.04 20.58
CA SER A 364 -34.66 15.04 19.90
C SER A 364 -33.81 16.02 19.07
N LEU A 365 -32.67 16.45 19.60
CA LEU A 365 -31.76 17.37 18.92
C LEU A 365 -31.14 16.73 17.67
N ILE A 366 -30.65 15.49 17.75
CA ILE A 366 -30.07 14.79 16.60
C ILE A 366 -31.13 14.47 15.55
N SER A 367 -32.33 14.06 15.95
CA SER A 367 -33.43 13.81 14.99
C SER A 367 -33.72 15.06 14.15
N ALA A 368 -33.67 16.24 14.78
CA ALA A 368 -33.85 17.54 14.12
C ALA A 368 -32.62 18.04 13.31
N ASP A 369 -31.42 17.48 13.50
CA ASP A 369 -30.22 17.89 12.77
C ASP A 369 -30.20 17.31 11.34
N GLU A 370 -30.58 18.12 10.36
CA GLU A 370 -30.63 17.74 8.94
C GLU A 370 -29.29 17.26 8.35
N THR A 371 -28.16 17.58 9.01
CA THR A 371 -26.82 17.18 8.56
C THR A 371 -26.38 15.83 9.09
N ALA A 372 -26.95 15.39 10.22
CA ALA A 372 -26.65 14.10 10.82
C ALA A 372 -27.27 12.95 10.01
N VAL A 373 -26.51 11.87 9.89
CA VAL A 373 -26.92 10.67 9.14
C VAL A 373 -26.87 9.42 10.02
N VAL A 374 -27.74 8.46 9.73
CA VAL A 374 -27.94 7.26 10.53
C VAL A 374 -27.73 5.99 9.69
N VAL A 375 -26.89 5.08 10.19
CA VAL A 375 -26.67 3.75 9.60
C VAL A 375 -27.12 2.69 10.59
N VAL A 376 -28.01 1.80 10.15
CA VAL A 376 -28.60 0.78 11.02
C VAL A 376 -28.33 -0.59 10.42
N GLU A 377 -27.70 -1.49 11.18
CA GLU A 377 -27.66 -2.91 10.79
C GLU A 377 -29.07 -3.51 10.86
N GLN A 378 -29.35 -4.45 9.96
CA GLN A 378 -30.60 -5.20 9.99
C GLN A 378 -30.79 -5.83 11.38
N ASP A 379 -32.00 -5.70 11.91
CA ASP A 379 -32.41 -6.17 13.25
C ASP A 379 -31.76 -5.44 14.45
N ALA A 380 -30.97 -4.38 14.23
CA ALA A 380 -30.46 -3.53 15.30
C ALA A 380 -31.57 -2.73 16.00
N ALA A 381 -31.44 -2.57 17.32
CA ALA A 381 -32.37 -1.79 18.13
C ALA A 381 -32.05 -0.29 18.05
N VAL A 382 -32.71 0.41 17.12
CA VAL A 382 -32.60 1.87 16.95
C VAL A 382 -33.76 2.59 17.64
N PRO A 383 -33.53 3.75 18.31
CA PRO A 383 -34.61 4.60 18.81
C PRO A 383 -35.59 5.01 17.71
N SER A 384 -36.89 5.09 18.02
CA SER A 384 -37.95 5.39 17.04
C SER A 384 -37.71 6.67 16.24
N ASP A 385 -37.20 7.70 16.91
CA ASP A 385 -36.97 9.05 16.36
C ASP A 385 -35.80 9.09 15.39
N LEU A 386 -34.95 8.05 15.39
CA LEU A 386 -33.82 7.87 14.48
C LEU A 386 -34.02 6.69 13.53
N SER A 387 -35.21 6.08 13.53
CA SER A 387 -35.51 4.98 12.64
C SER A 387 -35.44 5.45 11.16
N PRO A 388 -34.96 4.61 10.24
CA PRO A 388 -34.92 4.96 8.82
C PRO A 388 -36.29 5.31 8.21
N ALA A 389 -37.36 4.76 8.77
CA ALA A 389 -38.73 5.11 8.40
C ALA A 389 -39.12 6.55 8.78
N HIS A 390 -38.56 7.07 9.87
CA HIS A 390 -38.81 8.44 10.34
C HIS A 390 -37.93 9.47 9.61
N LEU A 391 -36.64 9.19 9.43
CA LEU A 391 -35.67 10.14 8.86
C LEU A 391 -35.65 10.16 7.32
N GLY A 392 -36.06 9.07 6.68
CA GLY A 392 -36.08 8.93 5.22
C GLY A 392 -34.70 8.60 4.59
N PRO A 393 -34.69 8.23 3.30
CA PRO A 393 -33.53 7.60 2.64
C PRO A 393 -32.34 8.52 2.36
N GLN A 394 -32.50 9.83 2.55
CA GLN A 394 -31.40 10.80 2.41
C GLN A 394 -30.60 10.97 3.70
N ARG A 395 -31.16 10.59 4.84
CA ARG A 395 -30.55 10.74 6.16
C ARG A 395 -30.33 9.41 6.86
N ALA A 396 -30.99 8.32 6.44
CA ALA A 396 -30.86 7.04 7.09
C ALA A 396 -30.87 5.86 6.12
N VAL A 397 -30.15 4.80 6.48
CA VAL A 397 -30.07 3.57 5.68
C VAL A 397 -30.02 2.32 6.56
N VAL A 398 -30.63 1.24 6.07
CA VAL A 398 -30.51 -0.11 6.65
C VAL A 398 -29.55 -0.92 5.81
N ILE A 399 -28.66 -1.67 6.46
CA ILE A 399 -27.69 -2.57 5.82
C ILE A 399 -27.82 -3.99 6.34
N GLU A 400 -27.55 -4.97 5.49
CA GLU A 400 -27.44 -6.37 5.89
C GLU A 400 -25.97 -6.65 6.26
N SER A 401 -25.69 -6.92 7.53
CA SER A 401 -24.32 -7.16 8.00
C SER A 401 -23.74 -8.41 7.31
N ALA A 402 -22.45 -8.37 6.95
CA ALA A 402 -21.70 -9.43 6.24
C ALA A 402 -22.06 -9.71 4.76
N ALA A 403 -22.94 -8.92 4.12
CA ALA A 403 -23.26 -9.08 2.70
C ALA A 403 -22.43 -8.15 1.80
N SER A 404 -22.07 -8.60 0.58
CA SER A 404 -21.44 -7.76 -0.46
C SER A 404 -22.31 -6.57 -0.90
N THR A 405 -23.58 -6.54 -0.45
CA THR A 405 -24.58 -5.51 -0.70
C THR A 405 -24.54 -4.35 0.31
N ALA A 406 -23.75 -4.45 1.38
CA ALA A 406 -23.71 -3.47 2.46
C ALA A 406 -22.99 -2.15 2.10
N TRP A 407 -21.99 -2.17 1.20
CA TRP A 407 -21.25 -0.96 0.83
C TRP A 407 -22.10 0.09 0.09
N PRO A 408 -22.80 -0.23 -1.03
CA PRO A 408 -23.45 0.80 -1.85
C PRO A 408 -24.43 1.70 -1.11
N PRO A 409 -25.27 1.21 -0.16
CA PRO A 409 -26.17 2.06 0.62
C PRO A 409 -25.43 3.07 1.51
N ILE A 410 -24.41 2.65 2.26
CA ILE A 410 -23.62 3.52 3.15
C ILE A 410 -22.83 4.54 2.34
N CYS A 411 -22.15 4.11 1.29
CA CYS A 411 -21.33 4.98 0.46
C CYS A 411 -22.17 6.06 -0.24
N ARG A 412 -23.40 5.72 -0.67
CA ARG A 412 -24.34 6.70 -1.21
C ARG A 412 -24.76 7.74 -0.16
N LEU A 413 -25.06 7.29 1.06
CA LEU A 413 -25.45 8.18 2.16
C LEU A 413 -24.33 9.16 2.51
N LEU A 414 -23.08 8.67 2.57
CA LEU A 414 -21.90 9.48 2.92
C LEU A 414 -21.30 10.28 1.75
N GLY A 415 -21.75 10.01 0.51
CA GLY A 415 -21.22 10.63 -0.69
C GLY A 415 -19.77 10.24 -1.01
N VAL A 416 -19.38 9.00 -0.72
CA VAL A 416 -18.04 8.45 -0.97
C VAL A 416 -18.08 7.29 -1.98
N ASP A 417 -16.93 6.97 -2.57
CA ASP A 417 -16.82 5.83 -3.48
C ASP A 417 -16.88 4.49 -2.73
N VAL A 418 -17.43 3.46 -3.39
CA VAL A 418 -17.50 2.10 -2.84
C VAL A 418 -16.10 1.47 -2.80
N PRO A 419 -15.62 0.99 -1.64
CA PRO A 419 -14.34 0.30 -1.54
C PRO A 419 -14.25 -0.91 -2.47
N ALA A 420 -13.03 -1.22 -2.90
CA ALA A 420 -12.77 -2.42 -3.71
C ALA A 420 -12.81 -3.71 -2.87
N ASP A 421 -12.52 -3.58 -1.58
CA ASP A 421 -12.48 -4.67 -0.59
C ASP A 421 -13.90 -5.08 -0.15
N PRO A 422 -14.09 -6.34 0.28
CA PRO A 422 -15.37 -6.79 0.85
C PRO A 422 -15.74 -5.97 2.09
N TYR A 423 -17.02 -6.00 2.46
CA TYR A 423 -17.46 -5.43 3.72
C TYR A 423 -16.77 -6.17 4.88
N PRO A 424 -16.21 -5.47 5.88
CA PRO A 424 -15.40 -6.12 6.91
C PRO A 424 -16.25 -7.05 7.78
N ALA A 425 -15.64 -8.15 8.21
CA ALA A 425 -16.21 -9.02 9.22
C ALA A 425 -16.21 -8.32 10.60
N GLY A 426 -15.22 -7.46 10.83
CA GLY A 426 -15.05 -6.72 12.07
C GLY A 426 -14.16 -7.44 13.07
N VAL A 427 -13.75 -6.67 14.09
CA VAL A 427 -12.82 -7.12 15.13
C VAL A 427 -13.55 -7.60 16.37
N PRO A 428 -12.96 -8.54 17.13
CA PRO A 428 -13.51 -8.93 18.43
C PRO A 428 -13.69 -7.70 19.33
N ARG A 429 -14.92 -7.53 19.83
CA ARG A 429 -15.32 -6.44 20.71
C ARG A 429 -14.43 -6.33 21.95
N ALA A 430 -14.02 -7.49 22.50
CA ALA A 430 -13.13 -7.60 23.64
C ALA A 430 -11.74 -6.94 23.45
N PHE A 431 -11.33 -6.62 22.21
CA PHE A 431 -10.06 -5.92 21.96
C PHE A 431 -10.15 -4.41 22.19
N GLY A 432 -11.37 -3.86 22.32
CA GLY A 432 -11.55 -2.45 22.67
C GLY A 432 -11.02 -1.48 21.61
N ILE A 433 -10.90 -1.90 20.34
CA ILE A 433 -10.24 -1.11 19.29
C ILE A 433 -10.94 0.24 19.08
N PHE A 434 -12.27 0.26 19.12
CA PHE A 434 -13.07 1.48 18.93
C PHE A 434 -13.48 2.19 20.22
N ARG A 435 -12.88 1.85 21.37
CA ARG A 435 -13.20 2.48 22.66
C ARG A 435 -12.29 3.67 22.88
N ASP A 436 -12.88 4.74 23.40
CA ASP A 436 -12.16 5.91 23.85
C ASP A 436 -11.61 5.66 25.25
N ALA A 437 -10.36 5.21 25.35
CA ALA A 437 -9.70 4.89 26.62
C ALA A 437 -8.85 6.06 27.16
N ARG A 438 -9.07 7.28 26.66
CA ARG A 438 -8.36 8.47 27.15
C ARG A 438 -8.78 8.75 28.60
N PRO A 439 -7.85 9.13 29.50
CA PRO A 439 -8.22 9.55 30.84
C PRO A 439 -9.17 10.74 30.76
N GLU A 440 -10.27 10.72 31.52
CA GLU A 440 -11.15 11.89 31.63
C GLU A 440 -10.29 13.12 31.96
N ALA A 441 -10.38 14.14 31.10
CA ALA A 441 -9.65 15.37 31.29
C ALA A 441 -10.05 15.92 32.66
N ARG A 442 -9.12 15.88 33.63
CA ARG A 442 -9.32 16.49 34.94
C ARG A 442 -9.83 17.90 34.69
N VAL A 443 -11.10 18.12 35.01
CA VAL A 443 -11.76 19.42 34.92
C VAL A 443 -10.79 20.44 35.54
N ARG A 444 -10.21 21.31 34.70
CA ARG A 444 -9.49 22.48 35.21
C ARG A 444 -10.55 23.29 35.94
N ALA A 445 -10.58 23.19 37.26
CA ALA A 445 -11.31 24.13 38.09
C ALA A 445 -10.92 25.54 37.63
N PRO A 446 -11.87 26.43 37.28
CA PRO A 446 -11.54 27.77 36.83
C PRO A 446 -10.75 28.47 37.93
N TRP A 447 -9.54 28.92 37.58
CA TRP A 447 -8.79 29.83 38.42
C TRP A 447 -9.55 31.15 38.50
N GLY A 448 -9.95 31.53 39.72
CA GLY A 448 -10.29 32.91 40.06
C GLY A 448 -11.78 33.21 40.20
N ALA A 449 -12.34 32.93 41.37
CA ALA A 449 -13.35 33.79 41.98
C ALA A 449 -13.10 33.81 43.49
N SER A 450 -12.54 34.92 43.99
CA SER A 450 -12.53 35.24 45.41
C SER A 450 -13.98 35.31 45.93
N ALA A 451 -14.25 34.60 47.02
CA ALA A 451 -15.24 35.00 47.99
C ALA A 451 -14.80 34.50 49.37
N ASP A 452 -14.30 35.45 50.18
CA ASP A 452 -14.25 35.32 51.62
C ASP A 452 -15.66 35.10 52.18
N VAL A 453 -15.88 34.00 52.89
CA VAL A 453 -16.72 33.96 54.11
C VAL A 453 -16.15 32.87 55.02
N GLY A 454 -15.55 33.27 56.14
CA GLY A 454 -15.09 32.35 57.17
C GLY A 454 -16.21 31.95 58.14
N VAL A 455 -16.16 30.72 58.66
CA VAL A 455 -16.55 30.35 60.05
C VAL A 455 -15.80 29.07 60.47
N SER A 456 -14.86 29.26 61.41
CA SER A 456 -14.58 28.50 62.64
C SER A 456 -14.92 26.99 62.82
N VAL A 457 -13.83 26.24 63.07
CA VAL A 457 -13.57 25.26 64.17
C VAL A 457 -14.35 23.92 64.22
N GLY A 458 -13.58 22.83 64.14
CA GLY A 458 -13.91 21.49 64.65
C GLY A 458 -12.67 20.61 64.79
N LYS A 459 -12.37 20.17 66.01
CA LYS A 459 -11.15 19.52 66.52
C LYS A 459 -11.05 18.00 66.24
N VAL A 460 -9.80 17.52 66.08
CA VAL A 460 -9.18 16.30 66.69
C VAL A 460 -9.74 14.93 66.20
N ILE A 461 -8.93 13.96 65.75
CA ILE A 461 -8.22 12.94 66.56
C ILE A 461 -7.03 12.33 65.77
N GLN A 462 -5.95 12.08 66.50
CA GLN A 462 -4.69 11.41 66.13
C GLN A 462 -4.81 9.88 66.00
N SER A 463 -3.95 9.25 65.21
CA SER A 463 -3.16 8.03 65.55
C SER A 463 -2.27 7.65 64.34
N SER A 464 -0.95 7.83 64.39
CA SER A 464 0.08 6.82 64.75
C SER A 464 -0.19 5.45 64.12
N THR A 465 0.69 4.87 63.31
CA THR A 465 2.02 4.42 63.73
C THR A 465 2.90 4.10 62.50
N ALA A 466 4.12 4.63 62.48
CA ALA A 466 5.22 4.18 61.65
C ALA A 466 6.36 3.75 62.57
N ALA A 467 6.81 2.50 62.45
CA ALA A 467 8.11 1.95 62.87
C ALA A 467 8.06 0.47 62.48
N THR A 468 8.98 -0.12 61.73
CA THR A 468 10.40 -0.21 62.06
C THR A 468 11.15 -0.63 60.79
N PHE A 469 12.20 0.08 60.42
CA PHE A 469 13.48 -0.40 59.86
C PHE A 469 14.19 0.76 59.15
N ARG A 470 14.94 1.53 59.94
CA ARG A 470 16.07 2.34 59.47
C ARG A 470 17.20 2.17 60.47
N ALA A 471 18.20 1.40 60.09
CA ALA A 471 19.60 1.70 60.40
C ALA A 471 20.47 0.95 59.39
N ASP A 472 21.50 1.64 58.90
CA ASP A 472 22.57 1.16 58.02
C ASP A 472 22.28 1.11 56.51
N ILE A 473 22.27 2.28 55.87
CA ILE A 473 23.30 2.67 54.88
C ILE A 473 23.41 4.21 54.93
N ARG A 474 24.35 4.74 55.73
CA ARG A 474 24.89 6.09 55.54
C ARG A 474 26.13 5.96 54.65
N GLN A 475 25.97 6.15 53.36
CA GLN A 475 26.92 6.75 52.40
C GLN A 475 26.44 6.43 50.97
N GLY A 476 25.74 7.40 50.36
CA GLY A 476 25.33 7.36 48.96
C GLY A 476 24.65 8.68 48.63
N ARG A 477 25.31 9.52 47.82
CA ARG A 477 24.77 10.78 47.30
C ARG A 477 23.38 10.57 46.70
N GLU A 478 22.41 11.35 47.12
CA GLU A 478 21.17 11.57 46.36
C GLU A 478 21.54 12.20 45.02
N VAL A 479 21.40 11.42 43.94
CA VAL A 479 21.29 11.97 42.58
C VAL A 479 19.80 12.16 42.33
N GLY A 480 19.36 13.42 42.30
CA GLY A 480 18.00 13.77 41.90
C GLY A 480 17.77 13.38 40.45
N GLY A 481 17.00 12.31 40.22
CA GLY A 481 16.51 11.95 38.89
C GLY A 481 15.34 12.85 38.50
N GLN A 482 15.58 13.79 37.58
CA GLN A 482 14.52 14.48 36.87
C GLN A 482 13.79 13.49 35.96
N GLN A 483 12.45 13.52 35.97
CA GLN A 483 11.64 12.81 34.97
C GLN A 483 12.00 13.29 33.56
N PRO A 484 12.13 12.38 32.58
CA PRO A 484 12.44 12.75 31.20
C PRO A 484 11.36 13.70 30.63
N LYS A 485 11.80 14.87 30.13
CA LYS A 485 10.92 15.84 29.44
C LYS A 485 10.60 15.34 28.04
N ARG A 486 9.36 15.52 27.55
CA ARG A 486 8.91 15.06 26.23
C ARG A 486 8.58 16.24 25.31
N ALA A 487 8.89 16.10 24.03
CA ALA A 487 8.44 16.99 22.97
C ALA A 487 7.39 16.26 22.09
N ALA A 488 6.22 16.87 21.92
CA ALA A 488 5.21 16.38 20.97
C ALA A 488 5.62 16.75 19.54
N LEU A 489 5.56 15.78 18.63
CA LEU A 489 5.79 15.99 17.20
C LEU A 489 4.52 16.48 16.51
N ASP A 490 4.69 17.23 15.41
CA ASP A 490 3.61 17.54 14.50
C ASP A 490 3.02 16.23 13.95
N ARG A 491 1.70 16.08 14.07
CA ARG A 491 0.97 14.92 13.55
C ARG A 491 0.39 15.25 12.19
N ASP A 492 0.26 14.22 11.36
CA ASP A 492 -0.48 14.30 10.10
C ASP A 492 -1.96 14.66 10.37
N ASP A 493 -2.61 15.37 9.45
CA ASP A 493 -4.00 15.84 9.54
C ASP A 493 -5.02 14.83 8.97
N THR A 494 -4.56 13.59 8.76
CA THR A 494 -5.37 12.49 8.21
C THR A 494 -6.54 12.07 9.09
N PRO A 495 -7.60 11.50 8.49
CA PRO A 495 -8.88 11.33 9.16
C PRO A 495 -8.91 10.20 10.20
N TRP A 496 -7.78 9.56 10.51
CA TRP A 496 -7.70 8.58 11.61
C TRP A 496 -6.87 9.10 12.79
N VAL A 497 -6.37 10.33 12.69
CA VAL A 497 -5.62 11.00 13.75
C VAL A 497 -6.55 11.99 14.45
N LEU A 498 -6.47 12.04 15.79
CA LEU A 498 -7.22 13.04 16.55
C LEU A 498 -6.84 14.45 16.08
N PRO A 499 -7.79 15.41 16.07
CA PRO A 499 -7.46 16.78 15.72
C PRO A 499 -6.43 17.36 16.70
N PRO A 500 -5.58 18.32 16.30
CA PRO A 500 -4.58 18.92 17.18
C PRO A 500 -5.14 19.50 18.49
N SER A 501 -6.41 19.91 18.49
CA SER A 501 -7.14 20.44 19.65
C SER A 501 -7.54 19.39 20.69
N SER A 502 -7.34 18.10 20.43
CA SER A 502 -7.84 16.98 21.26
C SER A 502 -7.14 16.81 22.62
N ASP A 503 -6.25 17.72 23.02
CA ASP A 503 -5.45 17.69 24.25
C ASP A 503 -4.70 16.36 24.51
N TRP A 504 -4.59 15.49 23.49
CA TRP A 504 -3.87 14.24 23.57
C TRP A 504 -2.44 14.47 24.02
N ARG A 505 -2.03 13.74 25.05
CA ARG A 505 -0.66 13.72 25.51
C ARG A 505 -0.26 12.27 25.75
N PRO A 506 0.89 11.83 25.21
CA PRO A 506 1.36 10.48 25.46
C PRO A 506 1.55 10.29 26.95
N LEU A 507 0.96 9.25 27.52
CA LEU A 507 1.00 9.00 28.96
C LEU A 507 2.36 8.45 29.40
N LEU A 508 2.78 8.83 30.60
CA LEU A 508 3.77 8.13 31.40
C LEU A 508 2.98 7.27 32.38
N HIS A 509 2.99 5.96 32.19
CA HIS A 509 2.55 5.07 33.25
C HIS A 509 3.77 4.77 34.12
N THR A 510 3.98 5.59 35.15
CA THR A 510 4.92 5.28 36.22
C THR A 510 4.18 4.46 37.26
N GLY A 511 4.07 3.15 37.08
CA GLY A 511 3.43 2.28 38.06
C GLY A 511 2.98 0.95 37.52
N ASN A 512 3.56 -0.10 38.09
CA ASN A 512 3.41 -1.53 37.85
C ASN A 512 4.00 -2.06 36.54
N ALA A 513 4.93 -3.02 36.70
CA ALA A 513 5.36 -3.87 35.60
C ALA A 513 4.11 -4.53 34.98
N PRO A 514 4.03 -4.63 33.65
CA PRO A 514 2.97 -5.41 33.02
C PRO A 514 3.00 -6.84 33.58
N PRO A 515 1.85 -7.53 33.62
CA PRO A 515 1.73 -8.87 34.22
C PRO A 515 2.84 -9.80 33.71
N PRO A 516 3.26 -10.78 34.54
CA PRO A 516 4.35 -11.67 34.19
C PRO A 516 4.06 -12.35 32.85
N ALA A 517 5.04 -12.28 31.98
CA ALA A 517 4.97 -12.87 30.65
C ALA A 517 4.79 -14.39 30.72
N GLY A 518 4.13 -14.96 29.72
CA GLY A 518 4.02 -16.42 29.54
C GLY A 518 5.37 -17.08 29.27
N SER A 519 5.36 -18.38 28.94
CA SER A 519 6.61 -19.09 28.59
C SER A 519 7.25 -18.48 27.34
N PRO A 520 8.60 -18.35 27.28
CA PRO A 520 9.27 -17.78 26.13
C PRO A 520 9.09 -18.70 24.91
N ARG A 521 8.64 -18.10 23.80
CA ARG A 521 8.64 -18.73 22.47
C ARG A 521 10.00 -18.59 21.79
N ILE A 522 10.68 -17.49 22.06
CA ILE A 522 12.07 -17.25 21.64
C ILE A 522 12.85 -16.86 22.88
N ASP A 523 13.98 -17.52 23.10
CA ASP A 523 14.99 -17.14 24.09
C ASP A 523 16.35 -17.53 23.51
N ALA A 524 17.03 -16.57 22.89
CA ALA A 524 18.22 -16.84 22.09
C ALA A 524 19.32 -15.81 22.35
N SER A 525 20.53 -16.32 22.59
CA SER A 525 21.74 -15.53 22.39
C SER A 525 21.97 -15.38 20.89
N MET A 526 22.16 -14.14 20.45
CA MET A 526 22.22 -13.79 19.04
C MET A 526 23.63 -13.95 18.43
N ASN A 527 24.56 -14.56 19.16
CA ASN A 527 25.93 -14.81 18.71
C ASN A 527 26.05 -15.93 17.66
N GLN A 528 24.97 -16.66 17.37
CA GLN A 528 24.87 -17.67 16.32
C GLN A 528 23.51 -17.58 15.60
N PRO A 529 23.38 -18.09 14.36
CA PRO A 529 22.11 -18.17 13.67
C PRO A 529 21.07 -18.96 14.48
N THR A 530 19.84 -18.48 14.50
CA THR A 530 18.69 -19.13 15.14
C THR A 530 17.60 -19.36 14.09
N PRO A 531 16.89 -20.52 14.12
CA PRO A 531 15.75 -20.74 13.23
C PRO A 531 14.59 -19.76 13.49
N ALA A 532 14.59 -19.06 14.63
CA ALA A 532 13.55 -18.10 14.98
C ALA A 532 13.62 -16.79 14.19
N LEU A 533 14.76 -16.46 13.56
CA LEU A 533 14.94 -15.25 12.76
C LEU A 533 15.49 -15.59 11.37
N THR A 534 14.99 -14.88 10.37
CA THR A 534 15.47 -14.97 8.99
C THR A 534 16.01 -13.63 8.53
N ALA A 535 17.19 -13.64 7.90
CA ALA A 535 17.77 -12.46 7.27
C ALA A 535 16.97 -12.05 6.02
N LEU A 536 16.70 -10.75 5.88
CA LEU A 536 15.91 -10.19 4.80
C LEU A 536 16.80 -9.66 3.67
N ALA A 537 16.30 -9.74 2.43
CA ALA A 537 16.86 -9.08 1.26
C ALA A 537 15.96 -7.93 0.77
N GLU A 538 14.70 -7.91 1.19
CA GLU A 538 13.73 -6.88 0.82
C GLU A 538 13.91 -5.59 1.62
N THR A 539 13.93 -4.43 0.95
CA THR A 539 13.97 -3.08 1.53
C THR A 539 12.62 -2.36 1.38
N PHE A 540 12.58 -1.05 1.68
CA PHE A 540 11.39 -0.20 1.57
C PHE A 540 11.70 1.17 0.96
N PRO A 541 10.71 1.88 0.38
CA PRO A 541 10.94 3.11 -0.39
C PRO A 541 11.77 4.19 0.33
N GLY A 542 11.45 4.46 1.61
CA GLY A 542 12.12 5.49 2.41
C GLY A 542 13.57 5.18 2.82
N ASN A 543 14.05 3.96 2.58
CA ASN A 543 15.43 3.57 2.82
C ASN A 543 16.32 3.94 1.62
N LEU A 544 17.56 4.35 1.85
CA LEU A 544 18.60 4.52 0.84
C LEU A 544 19.46 3.26 0.68
N ALA A 545 19.32 2.28 1.60
CA ALA A 545 20.01 1.00 1.53
C ALA A 545 19.14 -0.10 0.88
N SER A 546 19.79 -1.05 0.21
CA SER A 546 19.21 -2.35 -0.11
C SER A 546 19.54 -3.33 1.02
N PHE A 547 18.59 -4.14 1.48
CA PHE A 547 18.89 -5.15 2.49
C PHE A 547 19.57 -6.37 1.87
N SER A 548 20.36 -7.05 2.68
CA SER A 548 21.07 -8.24 2.28
C SER A 548 21.34 -9.19 3.43
N ARG A 549 21.21 -10.48 3.12
CA ARG A 549 21.56 -11.58 4.03
C ARG A 549 23.03 -11.57 4.45
N THR A 550 23.95 -11.07 3.62
CA THR A 550 25.39 -11.00 3.94
C THR A 550 25.75 -9.86 4.90
N ASN A 551 24.82 -8.94 5.13
CA ASN A 551 24.97 -7.79 6.03
C ASN A 551 24.35 -8.09 7.42
N VAL A 552 23.92 -9.34 7.61
CA VAL A 552 23.52 -9.93 8.88
C VAL A 552 24.64 -10.88 9.28
N ARG A 553 25.47 -10.50 10.24
CA ARG A 553 26.70 -11.21 10.63
C ARG A 553 26.65 -11.59 12.09
N HIS A 554 26.99 -12.84 12.41
CA HIS A 554 27.06 -13.30 13.80
C HIS A 554 28.50 -13.23 14.32
N HIS A 555 28.67 -12.61 15.47
CA HIS A 555 29.94 -12.46 16.19
C HIS A 555 29.76 -12.92 17.64
N PRO A 556 30.86 -13.14 18.41
CA PRO A 556 30.76 -13.58 19.80
C PRO A 556 29.91 -12.66 20.70
N ASP A 557 29.85 -11.36 20.38
CA ASP A 557 29.08 -10.33 21.10
C ASP A 557 27.64 -10.16 20.60
N GLY A 558 27.21 -10.91 19.57
CA GLY A 558 25.83 -10.90 19.09
C GLY A 558 25.68 -10.84 17.58
N LEU A 559 24.47 -10.50 17.14
CA LEU A 559 24.11 -10.30 15.75
C LEU A 559 24.38 -8.85 15.33
N HIS A 560 25.24 -8.67 14.34
CA HIS A 560 25.57 -7.39 13.73
C HIS A 560 24.75 -7.17 12.46
N LEU A 561 23.99 -6.07 12.45
CA LEU A 561 23.27 -5.57 11.29
C LEU A 561 24.08 -4.41 10.70
N GLN A 562 24.84 -4.68 9.64
CA GLN A 562 25.88 -3.79 9.15
C GLN A 562 25.45 -2.99 7.92
N LEU A 563 25.52 -1.66 8.04
CA LEU A 563 25.35 -0.69 6.96
C LEU A 563 26.71 -0.34 6.36
N GLU A 564 26.82 -0.43 5.04
CA GLU A 564 28.05 -0.15 4.28
C GLU A 564 27.75 0.44 2.90
N LEU A 565 28.80 0.93 2.22
CA LEU A 565 28.70 1.48 0.87
C LEU A 565 28.42 0.39 -0.16
N GLU A 566 27.51 0.67 -1.10
CA GLU A 566 27.18 -0.20 -2.23
C GLU A 566 27.29 0.59 -3.54
N ASN A 567 28.25 0.23 -4.38
CA ASN A 567 28.48 0.92 -5.65
C ASN A 567 27.61 0.37 -6.81
N ARG A 568 26.48 -0.29 -6.51
CA ARG A 568 25.61 -0.91 -7.52
C ARG A 568 24.15 -0.47 -7.36
N GLY A 569 23.56 0.02 -8.47
CA GLY A 569 22.12 0.26 -8.63
C GLY A 569 21.61 1.61 -8.10
N HIS A 570 20.30 1.69 -7.84
CA HIS A 570 19.60 2.93 -7.47
C HIS A 570 19.80 3.37 -6.00
N ARG A 571 20.38 2.50 -5.17
CA ARG A 571 20.53 2.68 -3.72
C ARG A 571 22.02 2.64 -3.37
N PRO A 572 22.60 3.72 -2.81
CA PRO A 572 24.06 3.84 -2.61
C PRO A 572 24.62 3.03 -1.44
N TYR A 573 23.76 2.37 -0.66
CA TYR A 573 24.15 1.62 0.53
C TYR A 573 23.58 0.19 0.52
N ARG A 574 24.21 -0.69 1.29
CA ARG A 574 23.70 -2.03 1.62
C ARG A 574 23.64 -2.19 3.13
N SER A 575 22.61 -2.86 3.63
CA SER A 575 22.40 -3.01 5.07
C SER A 575 21.83 -4.36 5.48
N GLY A 576 21.84 -4.64 6.78
CA GLY A 576 21.29 -5.85 7.39
C GLY A 576 19.88 -5.63 7.96
N ALA A 577 19.03 -6.64 7.78
CA ALA A 577 17.72 -6.72 8.42
C ALA A 577 17.37 -8.18 8.70
N VAL A 578 16.62 -8.42 9.78
CA VAL A 578 16.09 -9.73 10.17
C VAL A 578 14.60 -9.61 10.51
N ALA A 579 13.89 -10.72 10.37
CA ALA A 579 12.51 -10.86 10.85
C ALA A 579 12.27 -12.22 11.49
N SER A 580 11.37 -12.30 12.47
CA SER A 580 10.96 -13.56 13.08
C SER A 580 10.33 -14.51 12.07
N THR A 581 10.56 -15.82 12.16
CA THR A 581 9.79 -16.77 11.35
C THR A 581 8.31 -16.78 11.72
N ASP A 582 8.05 -16.62 13.01
CA ASP A 582 6.72 -16.69 13.58
C ASP A 582 5.98 -15.36 13.44
N TRP A 583 4.66 -15.49 13.34
CA TRP A 583 3.70 -14.39 13.42
C TRP A 583 3.08 -14.36 14.81
N PHE A 584 2.93 -13.16 15.35
CA PHE A 584 2.42 -12.94 16.69
C PHE A 584 1.19 -12.04 16.64
N THR A 585 0.15 -12.40 17.38
CA THR A 585 -1.03 -11.54 17.58
C THR A 585 -0.85 -10.60 18.75
N HIS A 586 -0.12 -11.00 19.79
CA HIS A 586 0.20 -10.23 20.99
C HIS A 586 1.46 -10.83 21.61
N GLY A 587 2.06 -10.14 22.58
CA GLY A 587 3.20 -10.66 23.33
C GLY A 587 4.13 -9.56 23.84
N ARG A 588 5.19 -9.99 24.50
CA ARG A 588 6.31 -9.14 24.89
C ARG A 588 7.56 -9.53 24.10
N PHE A 589 8.16 -8.54 23.47
CA PHE A 589 9.28 -8.65 22.55
C PHE A 589 10.43 -7.83 23.11
N GLU A 590 11.48 -8.48 23.57
CA GLU A 590 12.60 -7.86 24.27
C GLU A 590 13.91 -8.20 23.59
N ALA A 591 14.77 -7.20 23.39
CA ALA A 591 16.10 -7.39 22.86
C ALA A 591 17.13 -6.52 23.58
N SER A 592 18.31 -7.09 23.82
CA SER A 592 19.49 -6.36 24.31
C SER A 592 20.20 -5.76 23.10
N ILE A 593 20.09 -4.45 22.91
CA ILE A 593 20.53 -3.75 21.69
C ILE A 593 21.57 -2.69 22.04
N ARG A 594 22.61 -2.59 21.21
CA ARG A 594 23.47 -1.41 21.07
C ARG A 594 23.26 -0.82 19.66
N PRO A 595 22.52 0.28 19.51
CA PRO A 595 22.21 0.88 18.21
C PRO A 595 23.43 1.44 17.48
N ALA A 596 23.30 1.56 16.16
CA ALA A 596 24.31 2.18 15.31
C ALA A 596 24.42 3.70 15.57
N PRO A 597 25.63 4.24 15.83
CA PRO A 597 25.82 5.67 16.02
C PRO A 597 25.91 6.44 14.69
N GLY A 598 25.76 7.76 14.76
CA GLY A 598 26.13 8.68 13.68
C GLY A 598 24.96 9.24 12.86
N PRO A 599 25.19 10.32 12.10
CA PRO A 599 24.16 10.98 11.32
C PRO A 599 23.72 10.12 10.13
N GLY A 600 22.44 10.22 9.77
CA GLY A 600 21.85 9.52 8.63
C GLY A 600 21.68 8.01 8.83
N VAL A 601 21.71 7.53 10.08
CA VAL A 601 21.52 6.12 10.44
C VAL A 601 20.37 5.98 11.41
N VAL A 602 19.53 4.96 11.18
CA VAL A 602 18.45 4.56 12.08
C VAL A 602 18.57 3.07 12.38
N THR A 603 18.48 2.70 13.65
CA THR A 603 18.32 1.31 14.09
C THR A 603 16.87 1.08 14.47
N GLY A 604 16.20 0.11 13.84
CA GLY A 604 14.81 -0.23 14.13
C GLY A 604 14.70 -1.57 14.87
N PHE A 605 13.77 -1.63 15.83
CA PHE A 605 13.25 -2.84 16.47
C PHE A 605 11.74 -2.73 16.58
N PHE A 606 11.00 -3.52 15.80
CA PHE A 606 9.59 -3.22 15.52
C PHE A 606 8.78 -4.45 15.14
N LEU A 607 7.46 -4.37 15.31
CA LEU A 607 6.50 -5.35 14.81
C LEU A 607 5.91 -4.82 13.51
N HIS A 608 5.80 -5.65 12.46
CA HIS A 608 5.27 -5.20 11.18
C HIS A 608 4.52 -6.29 10.39
N ARG A 609 3.52 -5.84 9.65
CA ARG A 609 2.87 -6.56 8.53
C ARG A 609 2.56 -5.60 7.39
N ALA A 610 2.58 -6.09 6.16
CA ALA A 610 2.45 -5.24 4.97
C ALA A 610 1.00 -4.97 4.52
N THR A 611 0.06 -5.91 4.73
CA THR A 611 -1.25 -5.85 4.04
C THR A 611 -2.40 -6.40 4.90
N PRO A 612 -3.32 -5.54 5.37
CA PRO A 612 -3.17 -4.07 5.51
C PRO A 612 -2.03 -3.70 6.47
N ARG A 613 -1.35 -2.56 6.22
CA ARG A 613 -0.17 -2.20 7.02
C ARG A 613 -0.52 -1.91 8.48
N GLN A 614 0.11 -2.63 9.40
CA GLN A 614 0.12 -2.33 10.82
C GLN A 614 1.55 -2.48 11.34
N GLU A 615 1.95 -1.61 12.25
CA GLU A 615 3.34 -1.52 12.71
C GLU A 615 3.44 -0.87 14.10
N ILE A 616 4.39 -1.36 14.93
CA ILE A 616 4.70 -0.83 16.27
C ILE A 616 6.21 -0.73 16.40
N ASP A 617 6.72 0.48 16.62
CA ASP A 617 8.14 0.79 16.43
C ASP A 617 8.86 1.16 17.73
N ILE A 618 10.13 0.75 17.80
CA ILE A 618 11.22 1.43 18.51
C ILE A 618 12.28 1.78 17.45
N GLU A 619 12.60 3.05 17.33
CA GLU A 619 13.65 3.54 16.44
C GLU A 619 14.69 4.37 17.22
N PHE A 620 15.96 4.07 16.99
CA PHE A 620 17.09 4.84 17.50
C PHE A 620 17.68 5.65 16.34
N ILE A 621 17.64 6.96 16.48
CA ILE A 621 18.22 7.87 15.51
C ILE A 621 19.68 8.12 15.92
N GLY A 622 20.64 7.71 15.08
CA GLY A 622 22.06 7.72 15.43
C GLY A 622 22.64 9.11 15.72
N SER A 623 22.00 10.18 15.22
CA SER A 623 22.34 11.58 15.54
C SER A 623 21.74 12.09 16.86
N HIS A 624 20.87 11.32 17.51
CA HIS A 624 20.20 11.67 18.76
C HIS A 624 20.25 10.51 19.76
N PRO A 625 21.45 10.14 20.24
CA PRO A 625 21.65 8.88 20.96
C PRO A 625 21.01 8.83 22.35
N THR A 626 20.49 9.93 22.89
CA THR A 626 19.89 10.01 24.23
C THR A 626 18.38 9.81 24.27
N ARG A 627 17.77 9.51 23.13
CA ARG A 627 16.32 9.34 22.98
C ARG A 627 15.99 8.23 22.00
N MET A 628 14.81 7.65 22.14
CA MET A 628 14.23 6.75 21.14
C MET A 628 12.93 7.34 20.60
N LEU A 629 12.59 6.97 19.37
CA LEU A 629 11.32 7.28 18.73
C LEU A 629 10.43 6.05 18.80
N THR A 630 9.24 6.19 19.37
CA THR A 630 8.20 5.16 19.31
C THR A 630 7.15 5.57 18.31
N ASN A 631 6.62 4.64 17.54
CA ASN A 631 5.60 4.94 16.55
C ASN A 631 4.62 3.77 16.42
N VAL A 632 3.42 4.06 15.91
CA VAL A 632 2.40 3.06 15.61
C VAL A 632 1.71 3.48 14.33
N TYR A 633 1.69 2.55 13.37
CA TYR A 633 0.89 2.66 12.15
C TYR A 633 -0.31 1.73 12.27
N PHE A 634 -1.50 2.26 11.98
CA PHE A 634 -2.74 1.51 11.99
C PHE A 634 -3.45 1.62 10.64
N ASN A 635 -4.05 0.51 10.21
CA ASN A 635 -4.95 0.45 9.07
C ASN A 635 -6.17 -0.39 9.46
N PRO A 636 -7.40 0.10 9.20
CA PRO A 636 -8.65 -0.54 9.61
C PRO A 636 -9.07 -1.73 8.72
N GLY A 637 -8.30 -2.14 7.72
CA GLY A 637 -8.63 -3.36 6.99
C GLY A 637 -8.54 -4.62 7.86
N ASP A 638 -9.39 -5.61 7.59
CA ASP A 638 -9.26 -6.98 8.09
C ASP A 638 -8.07 -7.71 7.44
N ASP A 639 -7.74 -8.91 7.93
CA ASP A 639 -6.73 -9.75 7.29
C ASP A 639 -7.09 -10.05 5.82
N GLY A 640 -6.09 -9.98 4.94
CA GLY A 640 -6.28 -10.11 3.49
C GLY A 640 -6.84 -8.87 2.77
N THR A 641 -7.19 -7.78 3.47
CA THR A 641 -7.58 -6.51 2.84
C THR A 641 -6.40 -5.93 2.05
N ALA A 642 -6.56 -5.77 0.73
CA ALA A 642 -5.47 -5.33 -0.15
C ALA A 642 -5.24 -3.81 -0.10
N SER A 643 -6.05 -3.07 0.66
CA SER A 643 -5.97 -1.62 0.81
C SER A 643 -4.61 -1.17 1.32
N SER A 644 -3.93 -0.34 0.53
CA SER A 644 -2.70 0.35 0.89
C SER A 644 -2.95 1.76 1.45
N TYR A 645 -4.14 2.35 1.30
CA TYR A 645 -4.42 3.69 1.85
C TYR A 645 -4.68 3.65 3.36
N GLY A 646 -4.58 4.81 4.02
CA GLY A 646 -5.00 4.99 5.41
C GLY A 646 -4.03 4.60 6.53
N TYR A 647 -2.83 4.08 6.23
CA TYR A 647 -1.80 3.91 7.26
C TYR A 647 -1.00 5.21 7.46
N ARG A 648 -0.94 5.74 8.68
CA ARG A 648 -0.07 6.86 9.06
C ARG A 648 0.41 6.69 10.50
N GLY A 649 1.62 7.18 10.75
CA GLY A 649 2.30 7.01 12.02
C GLY A 649 1.85 8.07 13.04
N SER A 650 1.99 7.72 14.31
CA SER A 650 1.80 8.61 15.45
C SER A 650 3.10 8.64 16.29
N PRO A 651 4.17 9.26 15.76
CA PRO A 651 5.50 9.19 16.37
C PRO A 651 5.56 9.99 17.69
N CYS A 652 6.31 9.46 18.66
CA CYS A 652 6.55 10.10 19.96
C CYS A 652 8.01 9.91 20.38
N TRP A 653 8.67 11.00 20.77
CA TRP A 653 10.01 10.95 21.36
C TRP A 653 9.95 10.54 22.83
N VAL A 654 10.84 9.64 23.23
CA VAL A 654 11.07 9.24 24.61
C VAL A 654 12.53 9.52 24.96
N GLU A 655 12.76 10.49 25.84
CA GLU A 655 14.09 10.78 26.38
C GLU A 655 14.50 9.68 27.37
N LEU A 656 15.72 9.16 27.21
CA LEU A 656 16.22 8.01 27.96
C LEU A 656 17.20 8.39 29.07
N GLY A 657 17.88 9.55 28.94
CA GLY A 657 18.82 10.04 29.94
C GLY A 657 20.19 9.37 29.95
N PHE A 658 20.48 8.50 28.97
CA PHE A 658 21.77 7.86 28.75
C PHE A 658 22.05 7.73 27.25
N ASP A 659 23.32 7.54 26.86
CA ASP A 659 23.73 7.31 25.47
C ASP A 659 23.46 5.85 25.08
N THR A 660 22.48 5.64 24.21
CA THR A 660 22.09 4.29 23.75
C THR A 660 23.17 3.59 22.94
N THR A 661 24.11 4.31 22.33
CA THR A 661 25.13 3.75 21.43
C THR A 661 26.38 3.27 22.17
N ALA A 662 26.52 3.61 23.45
CA ALA A 662 27.71 3.30 24.25
C ALA A 662 27.74 1.84 24.75
N GLU A 663 26.62 1.34 25.29
CA GLU A 663 26.52 0.04 25.95
C GLU A 663 25.21 -0.68 25.55
N PHE A 664 25.09 -1.95 25.92
CA PHE A 664 23.85 -2.71 25.70
C PHE A 664 22.79 -2.34 26.73
N HIS A 665 21.57 -2.09 26.25
CA HIS A 665 20.37 -1.94 27.07
C HIS A 665 19.27 -2.86 26.55
N THR A 666 18.37 -3.29 27.44
CA THR A 666 17.22 -4.13 27.04
C THR A 666 16.04 -3.23 26.69
N TYR A 667 15.55 -3.34 25.47
CA TYR A 667 14.38 -2.62 24.97
C TYR A 667 13.25 -3.59 24.73
N GLY A 668 12.03 -3.17 25.07
CA GLY A 668 10.85 -4.04 25.02
C GLY A 668 9.63 -3.38 24.40
N ILE A 669 8.87 -4.16 23.62
CA ILE A 669 7.50 -3.85 23.22
C ILE A 669 6.59 -4.88 23.90
N ASP A 670 5.67 -4.43 24.74
CA ASP A 670 4.62 -5.25 25.35
C ASP A 670 3.29 -4.88 24.69
N TRP A 671 2.85 -5.73 23.76
CA TRP A 671 1.65 -5.55 22.95
C TRP A 671 0.53 -6.46 23.46
N ARG A 672 -0.57 -5.85 23.87
CA ARG A 672 -1.76 -6.50 24.42
C ARG A 672 -3.01 -5.99 23.68
N PRO A 673 -4.14 -6.71 23.76
CA PRO A 673 -5.40 -6.20 23.27
C PRO A 673 -5.68 -4.80 23.86
N GLY A 674 -5.86 -3.80 22.99
CA GLY A 674 -6.18 -2.42 23.37
C GLY A 674 -5.04 -1.58 23.96
N CYS A 675 -3.82 -2.12 24.12
CA CYS A 675 -2.72 -1.37 24.74
C CYS A 675 -1.31 -1.79 24.27
N ILE A 676 -0.41 -0.81 24.16
CA ILE A 676 1.02 -1.04 23.92
C ILE A 676 1.81 -0.34 25.03
N SER A 677 2.80 -1.04 25.59
CA SER A 677 3.79 -0.47 26.50
C SER A 677 5.20 -0.63 25.93
N TRP A 678 6.00 0.42 25.96
CA TRP A 678 7.41 0.40 25.61
C TRP A 678 8.26 0.39 26.88
N LEU A 679 9.25 -0.51 26.91
CA LEU A 679 10.08 -0.78 28.07
C LEU A 679 11.55 -0.52 27.79
N VAL A 680 12.26 -0.08 28.83
CA VAL A 680 13.73 0.04 28.85
C VAL A 680 14.19 -0.57 30.17
N ASN A 681 15.06 -1.58 30.10
CA ASN A 681 15.57 -2.34 31.24
C ASN A 681 14.44 -2.80 32.18
N GLY A 682 13.35 -3.32 31.60
CA GLY A 682 12.17 -3.81 32.32
C GLY A 682 11.24 -2.71 32.86
N THR A 683 11.57 -1.42 32.70
CA THR A 683 10.75 -0.30 33.16
C THR A 683 9.92 0.27 32.02
N VAL A 684 8.61 0.45 32.22
CA VAL A 684 7.73 1.12 31.23
C VAL A 684 8.11 2.59 31.11
N VAL A 685 8.53 3.01 29.93
CA VAL A 685 8.93 4.41 29.63
C VAL A 685 7.88 5.14 28.81
N HIS A 686 6.99 4.42 28.13
CA HIS A 686 5.84 4.97 27.41
C HIS A 686 4.72 3.91 27.31
N GLN A 687 3.48 4.35 27.29
CA GLN A 687 2.31 3.49 27.10
C GLN A 687 1.28 4.23 26.27
N ARG A 688 0.52 3.45 25.49
CA ARG A 688 -0.56 3.94 24.64
C ARG A 688 -1.78 3.03 24.73
N ALA A 689 -2.97 3.63 24.73
CA ALA A 689 -4.25 2.93 24.63
C ALA A 689 -4.89 3.17 23.25
N SER A 690 -6.05 2.55 23.00
CA SER A 690 -6.80 2.81 21.77
C SER A 690 -7.35 4.24 21.72
N TRP A 691 -7.38 4.82 20.51
CA TRP A 691 -7.74 6.21 20.24
C TRP A 691 -6.92 7.25 21.01
N ASP A 692 -5.67 6.90 21.33
CA ASP A 692 -4.71 7.75 22.05
C ASP A 692 -3.37 7.80 21.28
N PRO A 693 -3.28 8.29 20.02
CA PRO A 693 -4.28 9.05 19.28
C PRO A 693 -4.87 8.29 18.08
N THR A 694 -4.45 7.05 17.87
CA THR A 694 -4.97 6.16 16.82
C THR A 694 -5.36 4.83 17.45
N PRO A 695 -6.16 4.00 16.76
CA PRO A 695 -6.43 2.64 17.23
C PRO A 695 -5.17 1.78 17.37
N ILE A 696 -5.23 0.76 18.23
CA ILE A 696 -4.12 -0.17 18.45
C ILE A 696 -4.16 -1.31 17.41
N PRO A 697 -3.03 -1.65 16.77
CA PRO A 697 -2.89 -2.83 15.94
C PRO A 697 -3.38 -4.12 16.61
N TYR A 698 -3.97 -5.01 15.81
CA TYR A 698 -4.57 -6.27 16.29
C TYR A 698 -4.29 -7.47 15.39
N LEU A 699 -3.79 -7.23 14.18
CA LEU A 699 -3.54 -8.29 13.20
C LEU A 699 -2.15 -8.89 13.42
N PRO A 700 -1.95 -10.19 13.14
CA PRO A 700 -0.67 -10.83 13.33
C PRO A 700 0.48 -10.06 12.64
N MET A 701 1.57 -9.84 13.37
CA MET A 701 2.78 -9.17 12.90
C MET A 701 4.01 -10.05 13.14
N ARG A 702 5.06 -9.84 12.34
CA ARG A 702 6.38 -10.41 12.59
C ARG A 702 7.21 -9.40 13.38
N LEU A 703 8.14 -9.87 14.20
CA LEU A 703 9.17 -9.03 14.81
C LEU A 703 10.27 -8.78 13.78
N HIS A 704 10.74 -7.54 13.68
CA HIS A 704 11.79 -7.11 12.78
C HIS A 704 12.87 -6.34 13.54
N ALA A 705 14.11 -6.45 13.05
CA ALA A 705 15.18 -5.54 13.41
C ALA A 705 16.02 -5.19 12.18
N ASN A 706 16.42 -3.93 12.05
CA ASN A 706 17.22 -3.47 10.92
C ASN A 706 18.14 -2.30 11.30
N VAL A 707 19.10 -2.03 10.42
CA VAL A 707 19.76 -0.72 10.34
C VAL A 707 19.49 -0.16 8.95
N TRP A 708 19.16 1.12 8.86
CA TRP A 708 18.80 1.73 7.59
C TRP A 708 19.23 3.18 7.49
N ALA A 709 19.29 3.68 6.26
CA ALA A 709 19.67 5.05 5.95
C ALA A 709 18.44 5.80 5.41
N PRO A 710 17.79 6.70 6.16
CA PRO A 710 16.61 7.39 5.69
C PRO A 710 16.91 8.36 4.55
N ARG A 711 15.95 8.51 3.63
CA ARG A 711 15.93 9.64 2.68
C ARG A 711 15.73 10.98 3.37
N SER A 712 15.01 11.00 4.49
CA SER A 712 14.72 12.21 5.26
C SER A 712 15.96 12.66 6.03
N HIS A 713 16.57 13.75 5.56
CA HIS A 713 17.64 14.42 6.31
C HIS A 713 17.12 15.05 7.61
N GLU A 714 15.85 15.44 7.67
CA GLU A 714 15.25 16.01 8.89
C GLU A 714 15.16 14.97 10.01
N LEU A 715 14.92 13.71 9.66
CA LEU A 715 14.79 12.63 10.64
C LEU A 715 16.13 12.29 11.29
N ALA A 716 17.16 11.97 10.49
CA ALA A 716 18.41 11.42 11.02
C ALA A 716 19.67 12.22 10.67
N GLY A 717 19.57 13.26 9.83
CA GLY A 717 20.73 13.93 9.23
C GLY A 717 21.21 13.24 7.95
N ARG A 718 22.37 13.67 7.43
CA ARG A 718 22.99 13.11 6.22
C ARG A 718 24.06 12.09 6.61
N LEU A 719 24.00 10.90 6.00
CA LEU A 719 25.04 9.88 6.13
C LEU A 719 26.27 10.26 5.29
N GLY A 720 27.45 10.26 5.90
CA GLY A 720 28.72 10.46 5.22
C GLY A 720 29.43 9.14 4.92
N ASP A 721 30.06 9.03 3.75
CA ASP A 721 30.77 7.81 3.34
C ASP A 721 31.92 7.42 4.29
N ARG A 722 32.50 8.40 4.99
CA ARG A 722 33.58 8.18 5.98
C ARG A 722 33.08 7.61 7.30
N ASP A 723 31.78 7.67 7.55
CA ASP A 723 31.13 7.16 8.76
C ASP A 723 30.76 5.68 8.61
N LEU A 724 31.08 5.08 7.45
CA LEU A 724 30.80 3.68 7.11
C LEU A 724 32.09 2.83 7.13
N PRO A 725 31.98 1.53 7.45
CA PRO A 725 30.75 0.83 7.83
C PRO A 725 30.34 1.12 9.28
N VAL A 726 29.04 1.00 9.55
CA VAL A 726 28.47 1.11 10.89
C VAL A 726 27.54 -0.06 11.14
N ALA A 727 27.36 -0.46 12.39
CA ALA A 727 26.48 -1.58 12.74
C ALA A 727 25.69 -1.31 14.02
N ALA A 728 24.48 -1.85 14.07
CA ALA A 728 23.80 -2.11 15.33
C ALA A 728 24.05 -3.56 15.74
N VAL A 729 24.15 -3.79 17.05
CA VAL A 729 24.41 -5.12 17.62
C VAL A 729 23.24 -5.53 18.50
N ILE A 730 22.75 -6.75 18.30
CA ILE A 730 21.74 -7.38 19.15
C ILE A 730 22.41 -8.55 19.87
N GLU A 731 22.50 -8.48 21.20
CA GLU A 731 23.17 -9.50 22.01
C GLU A 731 22.24 -10.69 22.29
N ASN A 732 21.01 -10.41 22.71
CA ASN A 732 20.01 -11.40 23.09
C ASN A 732 18.62 -10.98 22.60
N LEU A 733 17.77 -11.97 22.31
CA LEU A 733 16.37 -11.79 21.94
C LEU A 733 15.49 -12.72 22.76
N ARG A 734 14.44 -12.16 23.37
CA ARG A 734 13.40 -12.89 24.08
C ARG A 734 12.02 -12.47 23.59
N VAL A 735 11.18 -13.45 23.26
CA VAL A 735 9.77 -13.23 22.92
C VAL A 735 8.90 -14.17 23.75
N THR A 736 7.90 -13.61 24.41
CA THR A 736 6.90 -14.33 25.21
C THR A 736 5.52 -13.99 24.69
N ALA A 737 4.77 -14.98 24.21
CA ALA A 737 3.50 -14.76 23.49
C ALA A 737 2.47 -15.86 23.76
#